data_AF-A0A9W4LSN8-F1
#
_entry.id   AF-A0A9W4LSN8-F1
#
_cell.length_a   1.000
_cell.length_b   1.000
_cell.length_c   1.000
_cell.angle_alpha   90.00
_cell.angle_beta   90.00
_cell.angle_gamma   90.00
#
_symmetry.space_group_name_H-M   'P 1'
#
loop_
_entity.id
_entity.type
_entity.pdbx_description
1 polymer ?
#
loop_
_entity_poly.entity_id
_entity_poly.type
_entity_poly.pdbx_seq_one_letter_code
_entity_poly.pdbx_strand_id
1 'polypeptide(L)'
;MAETIAQDVKAPLVIGHRGASAYLPEHTIEAYKLAIEQGADVIEPDIVVTKDGHLIARHENLLNETTDVRDHPEFAHLYTTKMVDGQTVSGWFAEDFTLAEIKTLYARERIPTIRPESAEHNDQYRIATLEEVIALVNQVEADTGKKIAIAPETKHPTYFSYTGQYVDGSFIHVDTSRMLVEKLVELGFTEGNRVYIQSFDVLNLIQLAKEIMPEAGVDYQIVQLLGGAADIYFHFNPEYKELGANPDLYKDFNFPLTAASALNTDLYTPQAVKAMAALYADFLAPSKDAIIRTATLMNPVDANGDGVAQVTRIVTGILDLAKVAHDAGLGVIPWTVRADEPFLALNPDGTVQRPVEEFVKLLDLGLDAIFTDFPDLGRMIVDQYVAGDGAIAATNSSGGNDILVRDPAGLTAEKGTEGYDLALYGGDQAIALASNIESLRLSGSGDVEVTGNDLNNILLGNAGDNVFIESRGNDRIDGGAGQDTLVLSGGRGDYDIQIVNGLVEIANAAQGSVMRVSNVETLRYADGEASLLTTGQSDLQGLYHAFFGREADAGGLDFWLAQGLAGQSVAAIAASFATSDEFRLRSEDVETGAFVEALYTKVLARTGDQGGRDFWVEQIDSQAISRAEVALSFARSDEAESKIALLTPPADIWPDLA
;
A
#
# COMPACT_ATOMS: atom_id res chain seq x y z
N MET A 1 -5.49 42.51 -1.67
CA MET A 1 -5.67 41.95 -0.32
C MET A 1 -6.76 40.92 -0.41
N ALA A 2 -6.38 39.69 -0.73
CA ALA A 2 -7.23 38.52 -0.57
C ALA A 2 -6.50 37.69 0.49
N GLU A 3 -6.86 37.88 1.76
CA GLU A 3 -6.55 36.89 2.79
C GLU A 3 -7.40 35.67 2.42
N THR A 4 -6.73 34.68 1.84
CA THR A 4 -7.25 33.32 1.77
C THR A 4 -7.51 32.90 3.21
N ILE A 5 -8.77 32.67 3.55
CA ILE A 5 -9.15 32.03 4.80
C ILE A 5 -8.50 30.64 4.73
N ALA A 6 -7.36 30.46 5.38
CA ALA A 6 -6.87 29.13 5.70
C ALA A 6 -7.98 28.50 6.55
N GLN A 7 -8.71 27.54 5.97
CA GLN A 7 -9.47 26.63 6.80
C GLN A 7 -8.46 25.95 7.72
N ASP A 8 -8.67 26.00 9.04
CA ASP A 8 -7.90 25.21 9.99
C ASP A 8 -8.10 23.73 9.62
N VAL A 9 -7.23 23.17 8.78
CA VAL A 9 -7.21 21.75 8.47
C VAL A 9 -6.81 21.06 9.77
N LYS A 10 -7.76 20.36 10.40
CA LYS A 10 -7.47 19.55 11.57
C LYS A 10 -6.52 18.44 11.14
N ALA A 11 -5.31 18.43 11.71
CA ALA A 11 -4.33 17.39 11.44
C ALA A 11 -4.91 16.01 11.82
N PRO A 12 -4.86 15.02 10.92
CA PRO A 12 -5.23 13.65 11.26
C PRO A 12 -4.37 13.10 12.41
N LEU A 13 -4.97 12.30 13.29
CA LEU A 13 -4.23 11.69 14.41
C LEU A 13 -3.35 10.54 13.93
N VAL A 14 -2.17 10.41 14.53
CA VAL A 14 -1.31 9.24 14.33
C VAL A 14 -1.52 8.27 15.48
N ILE A 15 -2.00 7.07 15.16
CA ILE A 15 -2.23 6.01 16.15
C ILE A 15 -1.16 4.94 16.00
N GLY A 16 -0.35 4.76 17.04
CA GLY A 16 0.65 3.70 17.12
C GLY A 16 -0.04 2.35 17.32
N HIS A 17 -0.24 1.63 16.21
CA HIS A 17 -0.93 0.34 16.16
C HIS A 17 -0.08 -0.72 16.88
N ARG A 18 -0.56 -1.15 18.05
CA ARG A 18 0.16 -2.01 19.00
C ARG A 18 1.46 -1.41 19.52
N GLY A 19 1.58 -0.08 19.47
CA GLY A 19 2.81 0.67 19.70
C GLY A 19 3.60 0.90 18.41
N ALA A 20 4.91 1.03 18.52
CA ALA A 20 5.84 1.15 17.40
C ALA A 20 6.24 -0.25 16.90
N SER A 21 5.24 -1.03 16.50
CA SER A 21 5.34 -2.49 16.28
C SER A 21 6.20 -2.88 15.08
N ALA A 22 6.60 -1.92 14.24
CA ALA A 22 7.63 -2.15 13.23
C ALA A 22 9.03 -2.38 13.81
N TYR A 23 9.29 -1.80 14.99
CA TYR A 23 10.63 -1.70 15.56
C TYR A 23 10.82 -2.57 16.81
N LEU A 24 9.74 -2.86 17.54
CA LEU A 24 9.77 -3.63 18.78
C LEU A 24 8.58 -4.61 18.82
N PRO A 25 8.70 -5.75 19.54
CA PRO A 25 7.59 -6.68 19.75
C PRO A 25 6.33 -5.95 20.22
N GLU A 26 5.25 -6.17 19.48
CA GLU A 26 3.95 -5.53 19.69
C GLU A 26 3.41 -5.70 21.12
N HIS A 27 2.62 -4.72 21.58
CA HIS A 27 1.97 -4.71 22.91
C HIS A 27 2.91 -4.81 24.13
N THR A 28 4.13 -4.30 23.97
CA THR A 28 5.06 -4.09 25.09
C THR A 28 5.00 -2.64 25.55
N ILE A 29 5.32 -2.36 26.81
CA ILE A 29 5.42 -0.97 27.31
C ILE A 29 6.48 -0.20 26.53
N GLU A 30 7.53 -0.89 26.08
CA GLU A 30 8.63 -0.36 25.28
C GLU A 30 8.17 0.05 23.88
N ALA A 31 7.37 -0.79 23.19
CA ALA A 31 6.77 -0.42 21.90
C ALA A 31 5.82 0.78 22.04
N TYR A 32 5.03 0.86 23.10
CA TYR A 32 4.16 2.03 23.36
C TYR A 32 4.95 3.30 23.64
N LYS A 33 5.99 3.20 24.46
CA LYS A 33 6.85 4.33 24.78
C LYS A 33 7.53 4.86 23.51
N LEU A 34 8.07 3.98 22.67
CA LEU A 34 8.69 4.36 21.42
C LEU A 34 7.69 5.06 20.48
N ALA A 35 6.45 4.56 20.38
CA ALA A 35 5.42 5.21 19.57
C ALA A 35 5.13 6.65 20.02
N ILE A 36 5.05 6.88 21.33
CA ILE A 36 4.85 8.23 21.91
C ILE A 36 6.05 9.13 21.60
N GLU A 37 7.28 8.61 21.74
CA GLU A 37 8.52 9.34 21.43
C GLU A 37 8.60 9.71 19.94
N GLN A 38 8.12 8.83 19.07
CA GLN A 38 8.01 9.02 17.62
C GLN A 38 6.83 9.92 17.20
N GLY A 39 6.00 10.35 18.15
CA GLY A 39 4.96 11.35 17.93
C GLY A 39 3.55 10.82 17.69
N ALA A 40 3.25 9.58 18.10
CA ALA A 40 1.87 9.10 18.16
C ALA A 40 1.01 9.97 19.08
N ASP A 41 -0.19 10.34 18.63
CA ASP A 41 -1.21 11.02 19.41
C ASP A 41 -1.99 10.04 20.30
N VAL A 42 -2.09 8.79 19.83
CA VAL A 42 -2.83 7.69 20.44
C VAL A 42 -1.99 6.42 20.40
N ILE A 43 -2.00 5.61 21.45
CA ILE A 43 -1.45 4.24 21.43
C ILE A 43 -2.58 3.21 21.50
N GLU A 44 -2.41 2.09 20.80
CA GLU A 44 -3.46 1.11 20.60
C GLU A 44 -3.15 -0.21 21.35
N PRO A 45 -3.89 -0.52 22.43
CA PRO A 45 -3.82 -1.83 23.05
C PRO A 45 -5.02 -2.72 22.70
N ASP A 46 -4.77 -3.80 21.97
CA ASP A 46 -5.66 -4.96 21.92
C ASP A 46 -5.79 -5.60 23.30
N ILE A 47 -7.01 -5.84 23.77
CA ILE A 47 -7.31 -6.28 25.14
C ILE A 47 -7.88 -7.71 25.13
N VAL A 48 -7.21 -8.58 25.89
CA VAL A 48 -7.69 -9.92 26.27
C VAL A 48 -7.66 -10.09 27.79
N VAL A 49 -8.24 -11.17 28.30
CA VAL A 49 -8.45 -11.38 29.74
C VAL A 49 -7.72 -12.63 30.25
N THR A 50 -7.09 -12.52 31.41
CA THR A 50 -6.49 -13.65 32.14
C THR A 50 -7.54 -14.42 32.95
N LYS A 51 -7.21 -15.66 33.35
CA LYS A 51 -8.07 -16.52 34.16
C LYS A 51 -8.57 -15.88 35.45
N ASP A 52 -7.73 -15.06 36.07
CA ASP A 52 -7.97 -14.34 37.32
C ASP A 52 -8.49 -12.91 37.12
N GLY A 53 -8.93 -12.56 35.90
CA GLY A 53 -9.70 -11.36 35.63
C GLY A 53 -8.87 -10.08 35.42
N HIS A 54 -7.65 -10.20 34.92
CA HIS A 54 -6.83 -9.05 34.55
C HIS A 54 -6.87 -8.79 33.04
N LEU A 55 -6.81 -7.51 32.66
CA LEU A 55 -6.77 -7.05 31.27
C LEU A 55 -5.32 -6.89 30.82
N ILE A 56 -4.94 -7.61 29.78
CA ILE A 56 -3.58 -7.57 29.22
C ILE A 56 -3.60 -7.14 27.76
N ALA A 57 -2.53 -6.48 27.33
CA ALA A 57 -2.37 -6.02 25.96
C ALA A 57 -1.84 -7.17 25.09
N ARG A 58 -2.67 -7.70 24.18
CA ARG A 58 -2.33 -8.74 23.21
C ARG A 58 -3.33 -8.74 22.04
N HIS A 59 -2.81 -8.79 20.82
CA HIS A 59 -3.63 -8.88 19.61
C HIS A 59 -4.61 -10.05 19.57
N GLU A 60 -4.21 -11.20 20.11
CA GLU A 60 -5.03 -12.41 20.16
C GLU A 60 -5.01 -13.01 21.55
N ASN A 61 -6.07 -13.71 21.93
CA ASN A 61 -6.04 -14.50 23.16
C ASN A 61 -5.14 -15.74 23.00
N LEU A 62 -4.84 -16.16 21.77
CA LEU A 62 -3.83 -17.16 21.46
C LEU A 62 -2.40 -16.61 21.65
N LEU A 63 -1.61 -17.25 22.52
CA LEU A 63 -0.26 -16.81 22.89
C LEU A 63 0.86 -17.42 22.03
N ASN A 64 0.51 -18.28 21.09
CA ASN A 64 1.44 -19.18 20.38
C ASN A 64 2.60 -18.49 19.65
N GLU A 65 2.30 -17.42 18.93
CA GLU A 65 3.21 -16.85 17.91
C GLU A 65 3.98 -15.65 18.41
N THR A 66 3.46 -14.99 19.44
CA THR A 66 3.91 -13.68 19.89
C THR A 66 4.41 -13.69 21.33
N THR A 67 4.62 -14.88 21.88
CA THR A 67 5.24 -15.10 23.18
C THR A 67 6.19 -16.31 23.13
N ASP A 68 6.97 -16.48 24.19
CA ASP A 68 7.83 -17.64 24.42
C ASP A 68 7.12 -18.84 25.05
N VAL A 69 5.78 -18.86 25.16
CA VAL A 69 5.01 -19.91 25.87
C VAL A 69 5.35 -21.35 25.45
N ARG A 70 5.76 -21.56 24.19
CA ARG A 70 6.19 -22.87 23.66
C ARG A 70 7.46 -23.40 24.34
N ASP A 71 8.28 -22.53 24.91
CA ASP A 71 9.54 -22.86 25.57
C ASP A 71 9.36 -23.15 27.07
N HIS A 72 8.12 -23.06 27.58
CA HIS A 72 7.75 -23.31 28.97
C HIS A 72 7.05 -24.67 29.15
N PRO A 73 7.80 -25.76 29.42
CA PRO A 73 7.22 -27.11 29.58
C PRO A 73 6.25 -27.22 30.76
N GLU A 74 6.36 -26.36 31.78
CA GLU A 74 5.41 -26.27 32.89
C GLU A 74 3.99 -25.94 32.43
N PHE A 75 3.83 -25.22 31.31
CA PHE A 75 2.53 -24.84 30.74
C PHE A 75 2.03 -25.82 29.68
N ALA A 76 2.71 -26.93 29.42
CA ALA A 76 2.27 -27.93 28.43
C ALA A 76 0.86 -28.46 28.71
N HIS A 77 0.43 -28.48 29.98
CA HIS A 77 -0.90 -28.92 30.39
C HIS A 77 -2.03 -27.93 30.03
N LEU A 78 -1.72 -26.70 29.64
CA LEU A 78 -2.67 -25.67 29.21
C LEU A 78 -2.86 -25.65 27.68
N TYR A 79 -2.04 -26.39 26.92
CA TYR A 79 -2.22 -26.51 25.48
C TYR A 79 -3.53 -27.23 25.16
N THR A 80 -4.41 -26.59 24.40
CA THR A 80 -5.74 -27.13 24.08
C THR A 80 -6.21 -26.69 22.69
N THR A 81 -7.36 -27.21 22.26
CA THR A 81 -8.05 -26.82 21.04
C THR A 81 -9.39 -26.19 21.41
N LYS A 82 -9.66 -24.98 20.92
CA LYS A 82 -10.91 -24.24 21.15
C LYS A 82 -11.57 -23.84 19.84
N MET A 83 -12.87 -23.58 19.91
CA MET A 83 -13.62 -22.94 18.83
C MET A 83 -13.75 -21.45 19.16
N VAL A 84 -12.87 -20.62 18.61
CA VAL A 84 -12.90 -19.16 18.79
C VAL A 84 -13.58 -18.56 17.57
N ASP A 85 -14.72 -17.91 17.77
CA ASP A 85 -15.55 -17.33 16.72
C ASP A 85 -15.75 -18.25 15.50
N GLY A 86 -16.12 -19.51 15.76
CA GLY A 86 -16.37 -20.49 14.70
C GLY A 86 -15.11 -21.01 14.00
N GLN A 87 -13.91 -20.58 14.40
CA GLN A 87 -12.65 -21.14 13.94
C GLN A 87 -12.06 -22.10 14.97
N THR A 88 -11.62 -23.27 14.52
CA THR A 88 -10.91 -24.22 15.38
C THR A 88 -9.44 -23.83 15.48
N VAL A 89 -9.02 -23.42 16.68
CA VAL A 89 -7.67 -22.93 16.97
C VAL A 89 -7.04 -23.80 18.05
N SER A 90 -5.75 -24.13 17.93
CA SER A 90 -5.02 -24.91 18.94
C SER A 90 -3.82 -24.16 19.47
N GLY A 91 -3.60 -24.20 20.77
CA GLY A 91 -2.53 -23.46 21.42
C GLY A 91 -2.72 -23.22 22.90
N TRP A 92 -1.99 -22.21 23.38
CA TRP A 92 -2.11 -21.66 24.73
C TRP A 92 -2.95 -20.38 24.66
N PHE A 93 -3.94 -20.26 25.53
CA PHE A 93 -4.88 -19.15 25.52
C PHE A 93 -4.77 -18.32 26.79
N ALA A 94 -4.76 -17.00 26.68
CA ALA A 94 -4.57 -16.06 27.80
C ALA A 94 -5.54 -16.32 28.96
N GLU A 95 -6.79 -16.66 28.66
CA GLU A 95 -7.81 -16.94 29.67
C GLU A 95 -7.54 -18.19 30.51
N ASP A 96 -6.61 -19.05 30.11
CA ASP A 96 -6.24 -20.25 30.88
C ASP A 96 -5.08 -20.00 31.85
N PHE A 97 -4.47 -18.82 31.80
CA PHE A 97 -3.34 -18.41 32.64
C PHE A 97 -3.77 -17.36 33.65
N THR A 98 -3.24 -17.44 34.87
CA THR A 98 -3.29 -16.31 35.82
C THR A 98 -2.36 -15.18 35.36
N LEU A 99 -2.59 -13.96 35.83
CA LEU A 99 -1.68 -12.85 35.54
C LEU A 99 -0.26 -13.14 36.00
N ALA A 100 -0.10 -13.81 37.15
CA ALA A 100 1.20 -14.20 37.67
C ALA A 100 1.96 -15.11 36.70
N GLU A 101 1.26 -16.06 36.06
CA GLU A 101 1.84 -16.94 35.04
C GLU A 101 2.12 -16.18 33.73
N ILE A 102 1.19 -15.33 33.27
CA ILE A 102 1.40 -14.45 32.11
C ILE A 102 2.66 -13.59 32.27
N LYS A 103 2.90 -13.05 33.46
CA LYS A 103 4.08 -12.22 33.75
C LYS A 103 5.41 -13.01 33.77
N THR A 104 5.36 -14.34 33.67
CA THR A 104 6.56 -15.17 33.46
C THR A 104 6.96 -15.32 31.99
N LEU A 105 6.06 -15.02 31.06
CA LEU A 105 6.30 -15.07 29.62
C LEU A 105 6.97 -13.77 29.12
N TYR A 106 7.62 -13.87 27.97
CA TYR A 106 8.16 -12.75 27.23
C TYR A 106 7.47 -12.58 25.88
N ALA A 107 7.41 -11.34 25.39
CA ALA A 107 6.88 -11.01 24.08
C ALA A 107 7.87 -11.35 22.95
N ARG A 108 7.33 -11.72 21.79
CA ARG A 108 8.08 -12.00 20.55
C ARG A 108 7.43 -11.31 19.34
N GLU A 109 8.28 -10.92 18.39
CA GLU A 109 7.90 -10.42 17.07
C GLU A 109 7.09 -11.46 16.29
N ARG A 110 5.96 -11.04 15.72
CA ARG A 110 5.00 -11.90 15.03
C ARG A 110 5.42 -12.24 13.59
N ILE A 111 6.19 -11.37 12.94
CA ILE A 111 6.64 -11.52 11.54
C ILE A 111 8.18 -11.41 11.42
N PRO A 112 8.95 -12.26 12.12
CA PRO A 112 10.41 -12.10 12.26
C PRO A 112 11.18 -12.23 10.94
N THR A 113 10.59 -12.82 9.90
CA THR A 113 11.19 -12.88 8.56
C THR A 113 11.10 -11.54 7.82
N ILE A 114 10.09 -10.73 8.11
CA ILE A 114 9.90 -9.39 7.54
C ILE A 114 10.57 -8.34 8.44
N ARG A 115 10.53 -8.52 9.76
CA ARG A 115 11.07 -7.60 10.77
C ARG A 115 12.17 -8.26 11.61
N PRO A 116 13.33 -8.61 11.03
CA PRO A 116 14.40 -9.27 11.76
C PRO A 116 14.96 -8.38 12.89
N GLU A 117 14.99 -7.06 12.71
CA GLU A 117 15.48 -6.10 13.71
C GLU A 117 14.59 -6.06 14.96
N SER A 118 13.25 -6.00 14.79
CA SER A 118 12.31 -6.15 15.91
C SER A 118 12.48 -7.51 16.60
N ALA A 119 12.73 -8.58 15.83
CA ALA A 119 12.95 -9.92 16.37
C ALA A 119 14.23 -10.05 17.21
N GLU A 120 15.22 -9.15 17.08
CA GLU A 120 16.37 -9.08 17.99
C GLU A 120 15.96 -8.77 19.43
N HIS A 121 14.77 -8.20 19.63
CA HIS A 121 14.17 -7.89 20.93
C HIS A 121 13.30 -9.00 21.51
N ASN A 122 13.21 -10.15 20.84
CA ASN A 122 12.53 -11.32 21.39
C ASN A 122 13.11 -11.67 22.77
N ASP A 123 12.23 -12.08 23.68
CA ASP A 123 12.58 -12.55 25.03
C ASP A 123 13.15 -11.47 25.96
N GLN A 124 12.98 -10.19 25.63
CA GLN A 124 13.45 -9.06 26.44
C GLN A 124 12.35 -8.41 27.27
N TYR A 125 11.14 -8.30 26.73
CA TYR A 125 10.04 -7.51 27.31
C TYR A 125 8.88 -8.37 27.80
N ARG A 126 8.23 -7.92 28.86
CA ARG A 126 7.09 -8.60 29.48
C ARG A 126 5.78 -8.19 28.84
N ILE A 127 4.78 -9.06 28.91
CA ILE A 127 3.41 -8.77 28.47
C ILE A 127 2.83 -7.64 29.34
N ALA A 128 2.33 -6.57 28.70
CA ALA A 128 1.80 -5.40 29.39
C ALA A 128 0.37 -5.63 29.91
N THR A 129 0.02 -5.02 31.05
CA THR A 129 -1.38 -4.89 31.51
C THR A 129 -1.97 -3.53 31.13
N LEU A 130 -3.29 -3.41 31.11
CA LEU A 130 -3.95 -2.12 30.90
C LEU A 130 -3.53 -1.08 31.95
N GLU A 131 -3.37 -1.49 33.22
CA GLU A 131 -2.88 -0.63 34.29
C GLU A 131 -1.51 -0.04 33.97
N GLU A 132 -0.58 -0.85 33.43
CA GLU A 132 0.76 -0.39 33.05
C GLU A 132 0.72 0.56 31.86
N VAL A 133 -0.16 0.32 30.87
CA VAL A 133 -0.38 1.22 29.73
C VAL A 133 -0.92 2.58 30.21
N ILE A 134 -1.90 2.59 31.12
CA ILE A 134 -2.45 3.84 31.69
C ILE A 134 -1.40 4.56 32.54
N ALA A 135 -0.60 3.81 33.31
CA ALA A 135 0.50 4.39 34.07
C ALA A 135 1.52 5.09 33.16
N LEU A 136 1.84 4.50 32.01
CA LEU A 136 2.73 5.11 31.01
C LEU A 136 2.17 6.45 30.50
N VAL A 137 0.92 6.50 30.02
CA VAL A 137 0.37 7.75 29.45
C VAL A 137 0.17 8.84 30.50
N ASN A 138 -0.16 8.47 31.75
CA ASN A 138 -0.24 9.40 32.87
C ASN A 138 1.15 9.95 33.24
N GLN A 139 2.19 9.11 33.18
CA GLN A 139 3.56 9.54 33.42
C GLN A 139 4.04 10.52 32.34
N VAL A 140 3.75 10.22 31.06
CA VAL A 140 4.06 11.14 29.95
C VAL A 140 3.36 12.49 30.13
N GLU A 141 2.10 12.50 30.53
CA GLU A 141 1.37 13.74 30.83
C GLU A 141 2.01 14.50 31.99
N ALA A 142 2.37 13.81 33.08
CA ALA A 142 3.02 14.43 34.23
C ALA A 142 4.38 15.04 33.86
N ASP A 143 5.16 14.38 32.99
CA ASP A 143 6.50 14.80 32.61
C ASP A 143 6.52 15.89 31.52
N THR A 144 5.56 15.86 30.60
CA THR A 144 5.60 16.69 29.38
C THR A 144 4.41 17.62 29.20
N GLY A 145 3.32 17.40 29.95
CA GLY A 145 2.02 18.06 29.74
C GLY A 145 1.25 17.57 28.52
N LYS A 146 1.80 16.65 27.72
CA LYS A 146 1.11 16.06 26.56
C LYS A 146 0.13 14.99 27.03
N LYS A 147 -1.12 15.09 26.57
CA LYS A 147 -2.15 14.09 26.81
C LYS A 147 -2.19 13.08 25.67
N ILE A 148 -1.59 11.92 25.90
CA ILE A 148 -1.68 10.78 24.99
C ILE A 148 -3.02 10.07 25.23
N ALA A 149 -3.75 9.75 24.15
CA ALA A 149 -4.95 8.94 24.23
C ALA A 149 -4.63 7.44 24.07
N ILE A 150 -5.60 6.58 24.41
CA ILE A 150 -5.52 5.14 24.16
C ILE A 150 -6.70 4.68 23.27
N ALA A 151 -6.45 3.70 22.40
CA ALA A 151 -7.47 3.09 21.56
C ALA A 151 -7.63 1.59 21.86
N PRO A 152 -8.20 1.20 23.01
CA PRO A 152 -8.28 -0.21 23.38
C PRO A 152 -9.25 -0.99 22.48
N GLU A 153 -8.78 -2.07 21.85
CA GLU A 153 -9.63 -3.03 21.13
C GLU A 153 -10.10 -4.14 22.07
N THR A 154 -11.41 -4.36 22.22
CA THR A 154 -11.88 -5.57 22.92
C THR A 154 -11.83 -6.76 21.96
N LYS A 155 -10.94 -7.73 22.19
CA LYS A 155 -10.86 -8.95 21.37
C LYS A 155 -11.94 -9.96 21.77
N HIS A 156 -12.63 -10.51 20.77
CA HIS A 156 -13.63 -11.58 20.92
C HIS A 156 -14.65 -11.39 22.06
N PRO A 157 -15.29 -10.21 22.23
CA PRO A 157 -16.14 -9.94 23.40
C PRO A 157 -17.35 -10.89 23.49
N THR A 158 -17.97 -11.27 22.36
CA THR A 158 -19.06 -12.27 22.35
C THR A 158 -18.57 -13.67 22.71
N TYR A 159 -17.38 -14.09 22.26
CA TYR A 159 -16.78 -15.36 22.69
C TYR A 159 -16.65 -15.40 24.22
N PHE A 160 -15.97 -14.42 24.82
CA PHE A 160 -15.75 -14.38 26.27
C PHE A 160 -17.06 -14.34 27.07
N SER A 161 -18.08 -13.66 26.55
CA SER A 161 -19.37 -13.53 27.22
C SER A 161 -20.20 -14.82 27.21
N TYR A 162 -20.20 -15.57 26.09
CA TYR A 162 -21.22 -16.59 25.87
C TYR A 162 -20.70 -18.00 25.57
N THR A 163 -19.70 -18.16 24.72
CA THR A 163 -19.29 -19.48 24.19
C THR A 163 -17.91 -19.92 24.64
N GLY A 164 -17.09 -19.00 25.13
CA GLY A 164 -15.74 -19.23 25.55
C GLY A 164 -15.66 -20.15 26.76
N GLN A 165 -14.67 -21.03 26.73
CA GLN A 165 -14.44 -22.04 27.74
C GLN A 165 -12.99 -22.04 28.17
N TYR A 166 -12.76 -22.27 29.46
CA TYR A 166 -11.46 -22.61 29.99
C TYR A 166 -11.05 -24.02 29.52
N VAL A 167 -9.77 -24.36 29.68
CA VAL A 167 -9.21 -25.67 29.33
C VAL A 167 -9.89 -26.85 30.05
N ASP A 168 -10.53 -26.61 31.19
CA ASP A 168 -11.31 -27.62 31.92
C ASP A 168 -12.75 -27.81 31.39
N GLY A 169 -13.14 -27.05 30.37
CA GLY A 169 -14.45 -27.09 29.72
C GLY A 169 -15.53 -26.25 30.42
N SER A 170 -15.22 -25.55 31.50
CA SER A 170 -16.15 -24.60 32.12
C SER A 170 -16.24 -23.30 31.31
N PHE A 171 -17.41 -22.68 31.28
CA PHE A 171 -17.63 -21.42 30.55
C PHE A 171 -16.99 -20.23 31.26
N ILE A 172 -16.47 -19.28 30.48
CA ILE A 172 -15.79 -18.08 30.97
C ILE A 172 -16.80 -17.06 31.51
N HIS A 173 -17.82 -16.71 30.71
CA HIS A 173 -18.88 -15.76 31.07
C HIS A 173 -18.38 -14.41 31.58
N VAL A 174 -17.48 -13.80 30.81
CA VAL A 174 -16.88 -12.50 31.10
C VAL A 174 -17.25 -11.50 30.03
N ASP A 175 -17.87 -10.38 30.45
CA ASP A 175 -18.09 -9.21 29.61
C ASP A 175 -16.83 -8.33 29.62
N THR A 176 -15.99 -8.50 28.60
CA THR A 176 -14.71 -7.79 28.48
C THR A 176 -14.88 -6.28 28.31
N SER A 177 -16.01 -5.84 27.73
CA SER A 177 -16.33 -4.42 27.55
C SER A 177 -16.64 -3.76 28.88
N ARG A 178 -17.43 -4.43 29.73
CA ARG A 178 -17.71 -3.97 31.08
C ARG A 178 -16.45 -3.95 31.95
N MET A 179 -15.64 -5.01 31.89
CA MET A 179 -14.36 -5.05 32.61
C MET A 179 -13.44 -3.89 32.22
N LEU A 180 -13.33 -3.59 30.91
CA LEU A 180 -12.54 -2.49 30.41
C LEU A 180 -13.03 -1.15 30.98
N VAL A 181 -14.32 -0.84 30.86
CA VAL A 181 -14.89 0.42 31.35
C VAL A 181 -14.74 0.55 32.87
N GLU A 182 -15.04 -0.51 33.63
CA GLU A 182 -14.88 -0.50 35.08
C GLU A 182 -13.43 -0.28 35.49
N LYS A 183 -12.46 -0.90 34.80
CA LYS A 183 -11.03 -0.71 35.04
C LYS A 183 -10.57 0.71 34.72
N LEU A 184 -11.03 1.30 33.61
CA LEU A 184 -10.74 2.70 33.25
C LEU A 184 -11.25 3.67 34.33
N VAL A 185 -12.48 3.45 34.82
CA VAL A 185 -13.07 4.24 35.90
C VAL A 185 -12.31 4.06 37.22
N GLU A 186 -11.95 2.83 37.57
CA GLU A 186 -11.13 2.52 38.75
C GLU A 186 -9.81 3.29 38.75
N LEU A 187 -9.16 3.37 37.58
CA LEU A 187 -7.88 4.06 37.37
C LEU A 187 -8.04 5.58 37.18
N GLY A 188 -9.27 6.10 37.17
CA GLY A 188 -9.56 7.53 37.00
C GLY A 188 -9.32 8.06 35.58
N PHE A 189 -9.22 7.19 34.57
CA PHE A 189 -8.96 7.55 33.18
C PHE A 189 -10.28 7.78 32.42
N THR A 190 -11.01 8.84 32.81
CA THR A 190 -12.42 9.07 32.41
C THR A 190 -12.62 10.18 31.37
N GLU A 191 -11.56 10.75 30.82
CA GLU A 191 -11.66 11.77 29.76
C GLU A 191 -12.12 11.15 28.44
N GLY A 192 -13.35 11.46 28.02
CA GLY A 192 -14.01 10.85 26.85
C GLY A 192 -13.19 10.86 25.56
N ASN A 193 -12.55 11.99 25.27
CA ASN A 193 -11.71 12.18 24.07
C ASN A 193 -10.29 11.61 24.20
N ARG A 194 -9.97 10.90 25.30
CA ARG A 194 -8.70 10.17 25.48
C ARG A 194 -8.85 8.66 25.39
N VAL A 195 -10.06 8.15 25.15
CA VAL A 195 -10.34 6.72 25.03
C VAL A 195 -11.18 6.47 23.79
N TYR A 196 -10.66 5.62 22.90
CA TYR A 196 -11.30 5.17 21.67
C TYR A 196 -11.52 3.66 21.77
N ILE A 197 -12.64 3.24 22.36
CA ILE A 197 -12.94 1.81 22.50
C ILE A 197 -13.34 1.27 21.14
N GLN A 198 -12.62 0.26 20.67
CA GLN A 198 -12.82 -0.32 19.35
C GLN A 198 -13.15 -1.81 19.40
N SER A 199 -13.89 -2.30 18.41
CA SER A 199 -14.24 -3.71 18.27
C SER A 199 -14.75 -3.99 16.86
N PHE A 200 -14.53 -5.21 16.38
CA PHE A 200 -15.22 -5.73 15.19
C PHE A 200 -16.67 -6.13 15.49
N ASP A 201 -16.98 -6.44 16.75
CA ASP A 201 -18.27 -6.96 17.16
C ASP A 201 -19.29 -5.83 17.38
N VAL A 202 -20.36 -5.83 16.59
CA VAL A 202 -21.39 -4.78 16.66
C VAL A 202 -22.22 -4.87 17.95
N LEU A 203 -22.38 -6.07 18.51
CA LEU A 203 -23.20 -6.26 19.72
C LEU A 203 -22.63 -5.51 20.89
N ASN A 204 -21.33 -5.73 21.14
CA ASN A 204 -20.67 -5.20 22.31
C ASN A 204 -20.60 -3.68 22.24
N LEU A 205 -20.41 -3.09 21.06
CA LEU A 205 -20.38 -1.64 20.89
C LEU A 205 -21.76 -0.99 21.13
N ILE A 206 -22.86 -1.62 20.69
CA ILE A 206 -24.21 -1.15 21.04
C ILE A 206 -24.44 -1.22 22.55
N GLN A 207 -24.02 -2.32 23.18
CA GLN A 207 -24.15 -2.50 24.62
C GLN A 207 -23.30 -1.49 25.41
N LEU A 208 -22.08 -1.22 24.93
CA LEU A 208 -21.17 -0.22 25.46
C LEU A 208 -21.84 1.16 25.49
N ALA A 209 -22.43 1.57 24.37
CA ALA A 209 -23.11 2.86 24.23
C ALA A 209 -24.40 2.98 25.05
N LYS A 210 -25.24 1.93 25.05
CA LYS A 210 -26.60 2.01 25.61
C LYS A 210 -26.71 1.62 27.08
N GLU A 211 -25.78 0.81 27.58
CA GLU A 211 -25.87 0.21 28.92
C GLU A 211 -24.61 0.52 29.75
N ILE A 212 -23.44 0.08 29.30
CA ILE A 212 -22.22 0.04 30.14
C ILE A 212 -21.69 1.44 30.47
N MET A 213 -21.47 2.29 29.45
CA MET A 213 -20.94 3.64 29.68
C MET A 213 -21.92 4.55 30.46
N PRO A 214 -23.23 4.57 30.15
CA PRO A 214 -24.21 5.28 30.96
C PRO A 214 -24.27 4.83 32.43
N GLU A 215 -24.19 3.51 32.69
CA GLU A 215 -24.14 2.97 34.06
C GLU A 215 -22.89 3.41 34.81
N ALA A 216 -21.75 3.46 34.12
CA ALA A 216 -20.46 3.87 34.66
C ALA A 216 -20.29 5.40 34.75
N GLY A 217 -21.18 6.19 34.12
CA GLY A 217 -21.12 7.65 34.11
C GLY A 217 -19.97 8.23 33.27
N VAL A 218 -19.61 7.54 32.18
CA VAL A 218 -18.55 7.93 31.23
C VAL A 218 -19.10 8.02 29.81
N ASP A 219 -18.33 8.64 28.91
CA ASP A 219 -18.71 8.87 27.51
C ASP A 219 -17.45 8.82 26.63
N TYR A 220 -16.93 7.61 26.41
CA TYR A 220 -15.74 7.36 25.59
C TYR A 220 -16.12 7.32 24.11
N GLN A 221 -15.15 7.57 23.23
CA GLN A 221 -15.37 7.44 21.78
C GLN A 221 -15.51 5.97 21.40
N ILE A 222 -16.45 5.64 20.53
CA ILE A 222 -16.68 4.30 20.01
C ILE A 222 -16.23 4.18 18.54
N VAL A 223 -15.39 3.20 18.26
CA VAL A 223 -14.85 2.92 16.93
C VAL A 223 -15.33 1.56 16.44
N GLN A 224 -16.13 1.54 15.37
CA GLN A 224 -16.50 0.29 14.70
C GLN A 224 -15.40 -0.13 13.74
N LEU A 225 -14.73 -1.25 14.02
CA LEU A 225 -13.75 -1.85 13.10
C LEU A 225 -14.46 -2.56 11.94
N LEU A 226 -13.96 -2.38 10.73
CA LEU A 226 -14.49 -3.01 9.52
C LEU A 226 -13.36 -3.78 8.82
N GLY A 227 -13.41 -5.11 8.86
CA GLY A 227 -12.33 -6.00 8.40
C GLY A 227 -12.68 -6.84 7.19
N GLY A 228 -12.02 -7.99 7.07
CA GLY A 228 -12.21 -9.11 6.14
C GLY A 228 -13.42 -9.99 6.51
N ALA A 229 -13.86 -10.86 5.60
CA ALA A 229 -15.02 -11.75 5.79
C ALA A 229 -14.89 -12.72 6.98
N ALA A 230 -13.68 -12.84 7.54
CA ALA A 230 -13.35 -13.64 8.72
C ALA A 230 -13.29 -12.83 10.01
N ASP A 231 -13.38 -11.49 9.94
CA ASP A 231 -13.10 -10.60 11.08
C ASP A 231 -14.38 -10.03 11.70
N ILE A 232 -15.52 -10.09 10.98
CA ILE A 232 -16.80 -9.55 11.46
C ILE A 232 -17.78 -10.67 11.72
N TYR A 233 -17.87 -11.07 12.98
CA TYR A 233 -18.85 -12.05 13.42
C TYR A 233 -20.15 -11.37 13.82
N PHE A 234 -20.99 -11.10 12.83
CA PHE A 234 -22.38 -10.75 13.10
C PHE A 234 -23.13 -11.96 13.65
N HIS A 235 -23.19 -12.04 14.97
CA HIS A 235 -23.92 -13.09 15.63
C HIS A 235 -25.40 -12.75 15.77
N PHE A 236 -26.10 -12.68 14.63
CA PHE A 236 -27.54 -12.94 14.53
C PHE A 236 -27.82 -14.43 14.74
N ASN A 237 -27.25 -15.03 15.79
CA ASN A 237 -27.56 -16.41 16.14
C ASN A 237 -28.58 -16.40 17.28
N PRO A 238 -29.83 -16.83 17.04
CA PRO A 238 -30.83 -17.02 18.09
C PRO A 238 -30.35 -17.91 19.24
N GLU A 239 -29.33 -18.76 19.03
CA GLU A 239 -28.71 -19.57 20.08
C GLU A 239 -28.03 -18.71 21.16
N TYR A 240 -27.48 -17.53 20.85
CA TYR A 240 -26.92 -16.64 21.88
C TYR A 240 -28.00 -16.05 22.80
N LYS A 241 -29.24 -15.94 22.34
CA LYS A 241 -30.36 -15.60 23.21
C LYS A 241 -30.55 -16.64 24.30
N GLU A 242 -30.35 -17.93 23.97
CA GLU A 242 -30.40 -19.02 24.96
C GLU A 242 -29.23 -18.94 25.96
N LEU A 243 -28.12 -18.30 25.56
CA LEU A 243 -26.96 -18.00 26.40
C LEU A 243 -27.07 -16.66 27.15
N GLY A 244 -28.18 -15.92 27.00
CA GLY A 244 -28.46 -14.70 27.76
C GLY A 244 -28.26 -13.38 27.01
N ALA A 245 -27.88 -13.41 25.72
CA ALA A 245 -27.74 -12.19 24.93
C ALA A 245 -29.10 -11.49 24.74
N ASN A 246 -29.10 -10.14 24.77
CA ASN A 246 -30.29 -9.33 24.58
C ASN A 246 -30.57 -9.09 23.08
N PRO A 247 -31.55 -9.78 22.45
CA PRO A 247 -31.82 -9.63 21.02
C PRO A 247 -32.39 -8.25 20.66
N ASP A 248 -32.90 -7.50 21.64
CA ASP A 248 -33.50 -6.18 21.39
C ASP A 248 -32.46 -5.10 21.07
N LEU A 249 -31.17 -5.34 21.33
CA LEU A 249 -30.10 -4.38 21.00
C LEU A 249 -30.02 -4.10 19.49
N TYR A 250 -30.42 -5.05 18.66
CA TYR A 250 -30.39 -4.96 17.21
C TYR A 250 -31.68 -4.46 16.56
N LYS A 251 -32.79 -4.35 17.31
CA LYS A 251 -34.11 -4.07 16.71
C LYS A 251 -34.17 -2.72 15.98
N ASP A 252 -33.32 -1.79 16.41
CA ASP A 252 -33.22 -0.44 15.84
C ASP A 252 -32.18 -0.37 14.70
N PHE A 253 -31.38 -1.43 14.53
CA PHE A 253 -30.48 -1.62 13.39
C PHE A 253 -31.33 -2.01 12.17
N ASN A 254 -32.08 -1.04 11.65
CA ASN A 254 -33.07 -1.16 10.58
C ASN A 254 -32.42 -1.35 9.19
N PHE A 255 -31.54 -2.35 9.10
CA PHE A 255 -30.79 -2.78 7.93
C PHE A 255 -30.73 -4.32 7.90
N PRO A 256 -30.98 -4.99 6.77
CA PRO A 256 -31.01 -6.44 6.71
C PRO A 256 -29.61 -7.03 6.88
N LEU A 257 -29.29 -7.48 8.10
CA LEU A 257 -28.12 -8.30 8.36
C LEU A 257 -28.48 -9.77 8.20
N THR A 258 -27.93 -10.39 7.18
CA THR A 258 -28.01 -11.83 6.90
C THR A 258 -26.70 -12.53 7.28
N ALA A 259 -26.75 -13.84 7.56
CA ALA A 259 -25.54 -14.63 7.73
C ALA A 259 -24.64 -14.63 6.46
N ALA A 260 -25.20 -14.30 5.29
CA ALA A 260 -24.44 -14.11 4.04
C ALA A 260 -23.83 -12.69 3.91
N SER A 261 -24.46 -11.66 4.50
CA SER A 261 -23.92 -10.28 4.57
C SER A 261 -22.84 -10.12 5.65
N ALA A 262 -22.64 -11.13 6.50
CA ALA A 262 -21.45 -11.28 7.34
C ALA A 262 -20.15 -11.32 6.49
N LEU A 263 -20.27 -11.46 5.17
CA LEU A 263 -19.22 -11.23 4.17
C LEU A 263 -19.17 -9.74 3.77
N ASN A 264 -18.87 -8.88 4.75
CA ASN A 264 -18.19 -7.59 4.62
C ASN A 264 -18.79 -6.38 3.90
N THR A 265 -19.31 -6.46 2.66
CA THR A 265 -19.52 -5.21 1.89
C THR A 265 -20.70 -4.38 2.37
N ASP A 266 -21.63 -5.00 3.07
CA ASP A 266 -22.90 -4.40 3.47
C ASP A 266 -22.72 -3.35 4.58
N LEU A 267 -21.71 -3.50 5.43
CA LEU A 267 -21.37 -2.51 6.46
C LEU A 267 -20.74 -1.24 5.89
N TYR A 268 -20.17 -1.30 4.69
CA TYR A 268 -19.66 -0.13 3.98
C TYR A 268 -20.77 0.64 3.26
N THR A 269 -22.02 0.16 3.29
CA THR A 269 -23.13 0.85 2.61
C THR A 269 -23.52 2.13 3.36
N PRO A 270 -23.97 3.19 2.64
CA PRO A 270 -24.45 4.40 3.28
C PRO A 270 -25.59 4.20 4.29
N GLN A 271 -26.41 3.15 4.12
CA GLN A 271 -27.46 2.83 5.07
C GLN A 271 -26.88 2.25 6.38
N ALA A 272 -25.91 1.34 6.29
CA ALA A 272 -25.23 0.81 7.46
C ALA A 272 -24.45 1.90 8.20
N VAL A 273 -23.68 2.72 7.49
CA VAL A 273 -22.95 3.86 8.07
C VAL A 273 -23.88 4.78 8.87
N LYS A 274 -25.03 5.17 8.31
CA LYS A 274 -26.03 5.98 9.02
C LYS A 274 -26.65 5.27 10.22
N ALA A 275 -26.86 3.96 10.14
CA ALA A 275 -27.37 3.19 11.26
C ALA A 275 -26.36 3.12 12.42
N MET A 276 -25.08 2.89 12.11
CA MET A 276 -24.01 2.87 13.12
C MET A 276 -23.87 4.24 13.80
N ALA A 277 -23.83 5.32 13.02
CA ALA A 277 -23.80 6.69 13.54
C ALA A 277 -24.99 7.04 14.43
N ALA A 278 -26.20 6.61 14.03
CA ALA A 278 -27.40 6.92 14.80
C ALA A 278 -27.52 6.12 16.11
N LEU A 279 -26.80 5.00 16.23
CA LEU A 279 -27.01 4.03 17.30
C LEU A 279 -25.90 4.01 18.35
N TYR A 280 -24.63 4.13 17.95
CA TYR A 280 -23.52 3.93 18.88
C TYR A 280 -22.15 4.46 18.44
N ALA A 281 -21.83 4.53 17.14
CA ALA A 281 -20.45 4.78 16.69
C ALA A 281 -20.12 6.27 16.59
N ASP A 282 -18.87 6.63 16.87
CA ASP A 282 -18.27 7.94 16.60
C ASP A 282 -17.27 7.88 15.43
N PHE A 283 -16.66 6.71 15.22
CA PHE A 283 -15.71 6.46 14.13
C PHE A 283 -15.96 5.12 13.44
N LEU A 284 -15.59 5.07 12.15
CA LEU A 284 -15.42 3.82 11.41
C LEU A 284 -13.92 3.57 11.21
N ALA A 285 -13.48 2.34 11.43
CA ALA A 285 -12.10 1.94 11.22
C ALA A 285 -11.99 0.79 10.22
N PRO A 286 -12.00 1.09 8.90
CA PRO A 286 -11.90 0.07 7.87
C PRO A 286 -10.47 -0.39 7.63
N SER A 287 -10.30 -1.58 7.06
CA SER A 287 -9.03 -1.96 6.45
C SER A 287 -8.63 -0.93 5.36
N LYS A 288 -7.35 -0.56 5.27
CA LYS A 288 -6.83 0.33 4.23
C LYS A 288 -7.12 -0.21 2.84
N ASP A 289 -7.10 -1.55 2.67
CA ASP A 289 -7.34 -2.22 1.40
C ASP A 289 -8.85 -2.19 1.01
N ALA A 290 -9.75 -1.84 1.95
CA ALA A 290 -11.16 -1.58 1.63
C ALA A 290 -11.37 -0.16 1.04
N ILE A 291 -10.52 0.80 1.45
CA ILE A 291 -10.48 2.16 0.92
C ILE A 291 -9.70 2.19 -0.40
N ILE A 292 -8.44 1.74 -0.38
CA ILE A 292 -7.59 1.57 -1.57
C ILE A 292 -7.77 0.12 -2.03
N ARG A 293 -8.73 -0.11 -2.93
CA ARG A 293 -9.09 -1.47 -3.36
C ARG A 293 -7.97 -2.10 -4.15
N THR A 294 -7.56 -3.30 -3.76
CA THR A 294 -6.53 -4.06 -4.46
C THR A 294 -7.02 -5.38 -5.04
N ALA A 295 -6.36 -5.86 -6.10
CA ALA A 295 -6.47 -7.22 -6.59
C ALA A 295 -5.12 -7.96 -6.42
N THR A 296 -5.16 -9.28 -6.27
CA THR A 296 -3.95 -10.12 -6.17
C THR A 296 -3.23 -10.19 -7.52
N LEU A 297 -1.90 -10.07 -7.49
CA LEU A 297 -1.03 -10.25 -8.64
C LEU A 297 -0.83 -11.74 -8.94
N MET A 298 -0.66 -12.06 -10.23
CA MET A 298 -0.28 -13.42 -10.65
C MET A 298 1.18 -13.72 -10.30
N ASN A 299 2.06 -12.73 -10.48
CA ASN A 299 3.47 -12.80 -10.15
C ASN A 299 3.77 -11.70 -9.14
N PRO A 300 4.32 -12.02 -7.95
CA PRO A 300 4.79 -11.01 -7.01
C PRO A 300 5.91 -10.15 -7.62
N VAL A 301 6.09 -8.94 -7.10
CA VAL A 301 7.15 -8.00 -7.48
C VAL A 301 8.10 -7.79 -6.32
N ASP A 302 9.40 -7.80 -6.60
CA ASP A 302 10.46 -7.37 -5.70
C ASP A 302 10.61 -5.85 -5.82
N ALA A 303 10.15 -5.15 -4.78
CA ALA A 303 10.10 -3.70 -4.76
C ALA A 303 11.33 -3.04 -4.14
N ASN A 304 12.12 -3.80 -3.38
CA ASN A 304 13.27 -3.29 -2.63
C ASN A 304 14.62 -3.72 -3.22
N GLY A 305 14.63 -4.62 -4.21
CA GLY A 305 15.83 -5.11 -4.92
C GLY A 305 16.58 -6.22 -4.19
N ASP A 306 16.04 -6.79 -3.12
CA ASP A 306 16.72 -7.79 -2.29
C ASP A 306 16.70 -9.21 -2.86
N GLY A 307 16.02 -9.41 -3.99
CA GLY A 307 15.84 -10.68 -4.70
C GLY A 307 14.63 -11.48 -4.23
N VAL A 308 13.81 -10.94 -3.31
CA VAL A 308 12.61 -11.57 -2.78
C VAL A 308 11.38 -10.78 -3.19
N ALA A 309 10.59 -11.34 -4.12
CA ALA A 309 9.37 -10.68 -4.56
C ALA A 309 8.24 -10.79 -3.53
N GLN A 310 7.92 -9.69 -2.83
CA GLN A 310 6.93 -9.67 -1.76
C GLN A 310 5.69 -8.80 -2.02
N VAL A 311 5.73 -7.87 -2.98
CA VAL A 311 4.53 -7.13 -3.40
C VAL A 311 3.60 -8.05 -4.17
N THR A 312 2.42 -8.32 -3.64
CA THR A 312 1.49 -9.34 -4.15
C THR A 312 0.16 -8.78 -4.64
N ARG A 313 0.01 -7.45 -4.68
CA ARG A 313 -1.27 -6.79 -4.95
C ARG A 313 -1.11 -5.56 -5.85
N ILE A 314 -2.17 -5.20 -6.57
CA ILE A 314 -2.25 -4.01 -7.42
C ILE A 314 -3.51 -3.21 -7.09
N VAL A 315 -3.39 -1.89 -7.02
CA VAL A 315 -4.50 -0.96 -6.81
C VAL A 315 -5.43 -0.99 -8.03
N THR A 316 -6.73 -1.10 -7.77
CA THR A 316 -7.79 -1.22 -8.77
C THR A 316 -8.85 -0.13 -8.65
N GLY A 317 -8.89 0.60 -7.53
CA GLY A 317 -9.82 1.69 -7.33
C GLY A 317 -9.82 2.23 -5.91
N ILE A 318 -10.64 3.26 -5.69
CA ILE A 318 -10.78 3.93 -4.40
C ILE A 318 -12.25 3.89 -3.99
N LEU A 319 -12.50 3.54 -2.73
CA LEU A 319 -13.78 3.72 -2.05
C LEU A 319 -13.69 4.95 -1.15
N ASP A 320 -14.33 6.05 -1.56
CA ASP A 320 -14.46 7.25 -0.73
C ASP A 320 -15.50 7.04 0.38
N LEU A 321 -15.10 6.29 1.41
CA LEU A 321 -15.92 6.07 2.61
C LEU A 321 -15.98 7.31 3.50
N ALA A 322 -14.91 8.12 3.50
CA ALA A 322 -14.77 9.33 4.29
C ALA A 322 -15.96 10.25 4.10
N LYS A 323 -16.30 10.55 2.83
CA LYS A 323 -17.46 11.40 2.52
C LYS A 323 -18.76 10.89 3.16
N VAL A 324 -19.04 9.59 3.03
CA VAL A 324 -20.30 9.00 3.53
C VAL A 324 -20.34 9.01 5.05
N ALA A 325 -19.20 8.74 5.71
CA ALA A 325 -19.05 8.76 7.15
C ALA A 325 -19.20 10.18 7.71
N HIS A 326 -18.50 11.17 7.15
CA HIS A 326 -18.59 12.56 7.57
C HIS A 326 -19.99 13.15 7.38
N ASP A 327 -20.66 12.83 6.26
CA ASP A 327 -22.06 13.22 6.03
C ASP A 327 -23.02 12.62 7.09
N ALA A 328 -22.62 11.54 7.77
CA ALA A 328 -23.34 10.92 8.89
C ALA A 328 -22.83 11.36 10.28
N GLY A 329 -21.78 12.19 10.34
CA GLY A 329 -21.18 12.68 11.59
C GLY A 329 -20.13 11.75 12.21
N LEU A 330 -19.64 10.76 11.46
CA LEU A 330 -18.59 9.83 11.90
C LEU A 330 -17.23 10.26 11.38
N GLY A 331 -16.17 10.04 12.17
CA GLY A 331 -14.80 10.07 11.66
C GLY A 331 -14.38 8.74 11.02
N VAL A 332 -13.26 8.73 10.28
CA VAL A 332 -12.72 7.52 9.63
C VAL A 332 -11.24 7.29 9.93
N ILE A 333 -10.90 6.05 10.31
CA ILE A 333 -9.55 5.65 10.74
C ILE A 333 -9.11 4.35 10.05
N PRO A 334 -8.42 4.38 8.89
CA PRO A 334 -7.92 3.16 8.26
C PRO A 334 -6.92 2.39 9.13
N TRP A 335 -6.95 1.06 9.01
CA TRP A 335 -5.91 0.17 9.51
C TRP A 335 -5.44 -0.85 8.45
N THR A 336 -4.19 -1.29 8.39
CA THR A 336 -3.02 -0.68 9.01
C THR A 336 -2.11 -0.21 7.90
N VAL A 337 -1.69 1.05 7.96
CA VAL A 337 -0.74 1.63 7.00
C VAL A 337 0.66 1.21 7.40
N ARG A 338 1.38 0.50 6.52
CA ARG A 338 2.67 -0.13 6.81
C ARG A 338 3.65 0.16 5.69
N ALA A 339 4.90 0.40 6.04
CA ALA A 339 5.97 0.61 5.08
C ALA A 339 6.67 -0.69 4.65
N ASP A 340 6.44 -1.82 5.34
CA ASP A 340 7.06 -3.09 4.94
C ASP A 340 6.52 -3.56 3.58
N GLU A 341 7.43 -4.01 2.72
CA GLU A 341 7.16 -4.39 1.33
C GLU A 341 5.93 -5.30 1.13
N PRO A 342 5.70 -6.37 1.91
CA PRO A 342 4.55 -7.27 1.69
C PRO A 342 3.18 -6.60 1.84
N PHE A 343 3.13 -5.41 2.46
CA PHE A 343 1.91 -4.64 2.68
C PHE A 343 1.70 -3.52 1.68
N LEU A 344 2.68 -3.26 0.81
CA LEU A 344 2.60 -2.32 -0.31
C LEU A 344 1.86 -2.95 -1.50
N ALA A 345 1.52 -2.11 -2.48
CA ALA A 345 0.83 -2.48 -3.70
C ALA A 345 1.56 -1.94 -4.93
N LEU A 346 1.22 -2.45 -6.12
CA LEU A 346 1.46 -1.73 -7.36
C LEU A 346 0.35 -0.69 -7.57
N ASN A 347 0.70 0.46 -8.13
CA ASN A 347 -0.24 1.42 -8.71
C ASN A 347 -0.87 0.84 -10.00
N PRO A 348 -1.96 1.43 -10.52
CA PRO A 348 -2.63 0.95 -11.73
C PRO A 348 -1.73 0.91 -12.98
N ASP A 349 -0.71 1.78 -13.01
CA ASP A 349 0.35 1.85 -14.02
C ASP A 349 1.48 0.83 -13.78
N GLY A 350 1.28 -0.12 -12.86
CA GLY A 350 2.21 -1.19 -12.49
C GLY A 350 3.43 -0.74 -11.71
N THR A 351 3.53 0.54 -11.36
CA THR A 351 4.61 1.07 -10.55
C THR A 351 4.50 0.64 -9.09
N VAL A 352 5.60 0.37 -8.39
CA VAL A 352 5.55 0.11 -6.94
C VAL A 352 5.10 1.36 -6.20
N GLN A 353 4.03 1.24 -5.41
CA GLN A 353 3.57 2.28 -4.51
C GLN A 353 4.58 2.49 -3.39
N ARG A 354 5.04 3.74 -3.21
CA ARG A 354 5.92 4.08 -2.08
C ARG A 354 5.10 4.34 -0.81
N PRO A 355 5.66 4.10 0.39
CA PRO A 355 4.95 4.40 1.65
C PRO A 355 4.42 5.83 1.71
N VAL A 356 5.24 6.83 1.36
CA VAL A 356 4.80 8.25 1.36
C VAL A 356 3.59 8.49 0.46
N GLU A 357 3.52 7.81 -0.68
CA GLU A 357 2.42 7.90 -1.62
C GLU A 357 1.13 7.30 -1.04
N GLU A 358 1.21 6.12 -0.39
CA GLU A 358 0.05 5.48 0.25
C GLU A 358 -0.50 6.34 1.39
N PHE A 359 0.36 6.80 2.30
CA PHE A 359 -0.06 7.66 3.41
C PHE A 359 -0.74 8.93 2.90
N VAL A 360 -0.13 9.61 1.94
CA VAL A 360 -0.71 10.82 1.35
C VAL A 360 -2.04 10.54 0.66
N LYS A 361 -2.13 9.48 -0.14
CA LYS A 361 -3.36 9.09 -0.84
C LYS A 361 -4.51 8.86 0.14
N LEU A 362 -4.23 8.30 1.32
CA LEU A 362 -5.19 8.18 2.42
C LEU A 362 -5.55 9.54 3.03
N LEU A 363 -4.58 10.42 3.27
CA LEU A 363 -4.82 11.76 3.83
C LEU A 363 -5.65 12.65 2.87
N ASP A 364 -5.44 12.54 1.56
CA ASP A 364 -6.20 13.29 0.54
C ASP A 364 -7.67 12.89 0.46
N LEU A 365 -8.04 11.72 1.00
CA LEU A 365 -9.45 11.32 1.18
C LEU A 365 -10.10 11.98 2.41
N GLY A 366 -9.35 12.78 3.17
CA GLY A 366 -9.84 13.51 4.34
C GLY A 366 -10.01 12.66 5.59
N LEU A 367 -9.25 11.56 5.73
CA LEU A 367 -9.34 10.65 6.89
C LEU A 367 -8.91 11.36 8.19
N ASP A 368 -9.55 11.01 9.31
CA ASP A 368 -9.41 11.72 10.60
C ASP A 368 -8.23 11.24 11.44
N ALA A 369 -7.77 10.01 11.20
CA ALA A 369 -6.63 9.40 11.87
C ALA A 369 -6.11 8.22 11.06
N ILE A 370 -4.93 7.70 11.39
CA ILE A 370 -4.37 6.49 10.77
C ILE A 370 -3.80 5.54 11.83
N PHE A 371 -4.11 4.25 11.72
CA PHE A 371 -3.38 3.21 12.44
C PHE A 371 -2.13 2.82 11.64
N THR A 372 -0.96 2.96 12.25
CA THR A 372 0.30 2.58 11.63
C THR A 372 1.25 1.88 12.60
N ASP A 373 2.01 0.92 12.08
CA ASP A 373 3.10 0.26 12.81
C ASP A 373 4.37 1.16 12.85
N PHE A 374 4.38 2.27 12.09
CA PHE A 374 5.49 3.22 11.92
C PHE A 374 5.08 4.65 12.36
N PRO A 375 4.92 4.91 13.67
CA PRO A 375 4.43 6.20 14.16
C PRO A 375 5.29 7.40 13.75
N ASP A 376 6.61 7.21 13.63
CA ASP A 376 7.55 8.23 13.18
C ASP A 376 7.29 8.65 11.74
N LEU A 377 7.17 7.68 10.85
CA LEU A 377 6.84 7.92 9.45
C LEU A 377 5.46 8.59 9.32
N GLY A 378 4.47 8.09 10.06
CA GLY A 378 3.13 8.68 10.09
C GLY A 378 3.12 10.12 10.55
N ARG A 379 3.79 10.45 11.66
CA ARG A 379 3.90 11.81 12.20
C ARG A 379 4.60 12.74 11.23
N MET A 380 5.73 12.30 10.69
CA MET A 380 6.52 13.05 9.72
C MET A 380 5.67 13.44 8.49
N ILE A 381 4.91 12.49 7.95
CA ILE A 381 4.07 12.73 6.76
C ILE A 381 2.89 13.65 7.11
N VAL A 382 2.20 13.44 8.23
CA VAL A 382 1.07 14.30 8.64
C VAL A 382 1.53 15.74 8.88
N ASP A 383 2.68 15.95 9.53
CA ASP A 383 3.22 17.30 9.77
C ASP A 383 3.51 18.03 8.46
N GLN A 384 4.16 17.35 7.51
CA GLN A 384 4.46 17.92 6.20
C GLN A 384 3.18 18.14 5.37
N TYR A 385 2.23 17.20 5.41
CA TYR A 385 0.93 17.33 4.77
C TYR A 385 0.21 18.62 5.21
N VAL A 386 0.16 18.86 6.52
CA VAL A 386 -0.53 20.01 7.11
C VAL A 386 0.24 21.32 6.86
N ALA A 387 1.58 21.26 6.79
CA ALA A 387 2.39 22.42 6.46
C ALA A 387 2.12 22.94 5.03
N GLY A 388 1.68 22.07 4.11
CA GLY A 388 1.21 22.46 2.78
C GLY A 388 2.29 23.07 1.90
N ASP A 389 3.53 22.63 2.05
CA ASP A 389 4.72 23.14 1.35
C ASP A 389 4.90 22.59 -0.09
N GLY A 390 3.90 21.87 -0.60
CA GLY A 390 3.89 21.33 -1.97
C GLY A 390 4.74 20.06 -2.16
N ALA A 391 5.50 19.63 -1.15
CA ALA A 391 6.28 18.39 -1.22
C ALA A 391 6.41 17.69 0.15
N ILE A 392 6.19 16.38 0.17
CA ILE A 392 6.21 15.56 1.38
C ILE A 392 7.33 14.54 1.26
N ALA A 393 8.33 14.59 2.14
CA ALA A 393 9.47 13.71 2.15
C ALA A 393 9.37 12.64 3.25
N ALA A 394 9.79 11.42 2.94
CA ALA A 394 9.91 10.32 3.89
C ALA A 394 11.22 9.55 3.65
N THR A 395 11.98 9.26 4.69
CA THR A 395 13.24 8.53 4.57
C THR A 395 13.01 7.11 4.05
N ASN A 396 13.79 6.72 3.04
CA ASN A 396 13.80 5.38 2.46
C ASN A 396 14.97 4.54 3.02
N SER A 397 14.99 3.25 2.69
CA SER A 397 15.96 2.28 3.24
C SER A 397 17.42 2.52 2.83
N SER A 398 17.69 3.37 1.82
CA SER A 398 19.04 3.69 1.36
C SER A 398 19.64 4.95 1.99
N GLY A 399 18.93 5.58 2.93
CA GLY A 399 19.37 6.80 3.63
C GLY A 399 19.03 8.11 2.92
N GLY A 400 18.36 8.06 1.76
CA GLY A 400 17.72 9.22 1.13
C GLY A 400 16.24 9.32 1.50
N ASN A 401 15.51 10.21 0.82
CA ASN A 401 14.07 10.38 0.97
C ASN A 401 13.30 10.02 -0.31
N ASP A 402 12.15 9.40 -0.16
CA ASP A 402 11.06 9.43 -1.13
C ASP A 402 10.28 10.73 -0.93
N ILE A 403 10.24 11.59 -1.94
CA ILE A 403 9.66 12.94 -1.90
C ILE A 403 8.45 12.98 -2.82
N LEU A 404 7.24 12.99 -2.27
CA LEU A 404 6.03 13.20 -3.06
C LEU A 404 5.82 14.68 -3.33
N VAL A 405 5.89 15.06 -4.60
CA VAL A 405 5.70 16.43 -5.10
C VAL A 405 4.28 16.59 -5.59
N ARG A 406 3.57 17.58 -5.05
CA ARG A 406 2.15 17.86 -5.37
C ARG A 406 1.96 18.97 -6.38
N ASP A 407 2.91 19.89 -6.44
CA ASP A 407 2.97 20.96 -7.43
C ASP A 407 4.44 21.28 -7.75
N PRO A 408 4.74 21.94 -8.88
CA PRO A 408 6.11 22.27 -9.26
C PRO A 408 6.90 23.11 -8.26
N ALA A 409 6.22 23.90 -7.41
CA ALA A 409 6.88 24.70 -6.40
C ALA A 409 7.38 23.84 -5.22
N GLY A 410 6.85 22.62 -5.06
CA GLY A 410 7.25 21.67 -4.03
C GLY A 410 8.74 21.26 -4.07
N LEU A 411 9.40 21.31 -5.23
CA LEU A 411 10.84 21.03 -5.38
C LEU A 411 11.74 22.27 -5.31
N THR A 412 11.24 23.43 -4.87
CA THR A 412 12.02 24.69 -4.95
C THR A 412 13.00 24.92 -3.79
N ALA A 413 13.04 24.02 -2.79
CA ALA A 413 13.99 24.07 -1.66
C ALA A 413 14.76 22.75 -1.53
N GLU A 414 15.93 22.78 -0.89
CA GLU A 414 16.68 21.57 -0.52
C GLU A 414 15.80 20.70 0.42
N LYS A 415 15.27 19.61 -0.14
CA LYS A 415 14.38 18.67 0.56
C LYS A 415 14.97 17.25 0.66
N GLY A 416 16.04 16.98 -0.09
CA GLY A 416 16.85 15.77 -0.01
C GLY A 416 17.84 15.74 1.16
N THR A 417 18.38 14.56 1.45
CA THR A 417 19.37 14.31 2.51
C THR A 417 20.72 13.88 1.94
N GLU A 418 21.70 13.54 2.79
CA GLU A 418 22.87 12.78 2.32
C GLU A 418 22.40 11.35 2.03
N GLY A 419 22.08 11.03 0.77
CA GLY A 419 21.50 9.74 0.38
C GLY A 419 21.05 9.72 -1.09
N TYR A 420 20.23 8.75 -1.47
CA TYR A 420 19.60 8.69 -2.80
C TYR A 420 18.14 9.14 -2.70
N ASP A 421 17.86 10.36 -3.18
CA ASP A 421 16.54 10.98 -3.10
C ASP A 421 15.71 10.71 -4.38
N LEU A 422 14.46 10.30 -4.19
CA LEU A 422 13.50 10.03 -5.26
C LEU A 422 12.30 10.98 -5.15
N ALA A 423 12.18 11.92 -6.07
CA ALA A 423 10.97 12.70 -6.25
C ALA A 423 9.90 11.89 -7.02
N LEU A 424 8.66 11.88 -6.52
CA LEU A 424 7.48 11.33 -7.17
C LEU A 424 6.56 12.49 -7.56
N TYR A 425 6.23 12.65 -8.83
CA TYR A 425 5.40 13.76 -9.28
C TYR A 425 4.22 13.28 -10.12
N GLY A 426 3.01 13.55 -9.65
CA GLY A 426 1.76 13.17 -10.32
C GLY A 426 1.01 14.33 -10.95
N GLY A 427 1.64 15.52 -11.07
CA GLY A 427 1.04 16.69 -11.71
C GLY A 427 1.28 16.74 -13.22
N ASP A 428 0.68 17.72 -13.89
CA ASP A 428 0.75 17.96 -15.35
C ASP A 428 1.52 19.25 -15.71
N GLN A 429 2.12 19.91 -14.71
CA GLN A 429 2.88 21.14 -14.90
C GLN A 429 4.38 20.86 -15.01
N ALA A 430 5.09 21.73 -15.73
CA ALA A 430 6.54 21.68 -15.84
C ALA A 430 7.23 21.70 -14.46
N ILE A 431 8.25 20.86 -14.28
CA ILE A 431 8.95 20.64 -13.02
C ILE A 431 10.47 20.68 -13.22
N ALA A 432 11.20 21.22 -12.23
CA ALA A 432 12.65 21.22 -12.20
C ALA A 432 13.15 20.61 -10.89
N LEU A 433 14.19 19.78 -10.96
CA LEU A 433 14.77 19.16 -9.78
C LEU A 433 15.57 20.16 -8.94
N ALA A 434 15.40 20.12 -7.61
CA ALA A 434 16.33 20.77 -6.68
C ALA A 434 17.73 20.18 -6.82
N SER A 435 18.77 20.93 -6.43
CA SER A 435 20.18 20.55 -6.64
C SER A 435 20.66 19.30 -5.90
N ASN A 436 19.85 18.75 -4.99
CA ASN A 436 20.14 17.57 -4.18
C ASN A 436 19.11 16.45 -4.40
N ILE A 437 18.50 16.39 -5.58
CA ILE A 437 17.57 15.31 -5.95
C ILE A 437 18.21 14.47 -7.04
N GLU A 438 18.45 13.19 -6.77
CA GLU A 438 19.08 12.29 -7.73
C GLU A 438 18.06 11.72 -8.72
N SER A 439 16.80 11.55 -8.33
CA SER A 439 15.80 10.90 -9.18
C SER A 439 14.45 11.59 -9.23
N LEU A 440 13.80 11.49 -10.38
CA LEU A 440 12.39 11.81 -10.57
C LEU A 440 11.66 10.61 -11.17
N ARG A 441 10.47 10.34 -10.64
CA ARG A 441 9.47 9.48 -11.29
C ARG A 441 8.19 10.27 -11.49
N LEU A 442 7.77 10.36 -12.74
CA LEU A 442 6.43 10.83 -13.08
C LEU A 442 5.41 9.71 -12.86
N SER A 443 4.23 10.07 -12.40
CA SER A 443 3.08 9.16 -12.33
C SER A 443 1.89 9.73 -13.10
N GLY A 444 0.92 8.87 -13.41
CA GLY A 444 -0.26 9.26 -14.18
C GLY A 444 -0.05 9.28 -15.69
N SER A 445 -0.81 10.12 -16.40
CA SER A 445 -0.86 10.15 -17.87
C SER A 445 -0.85 11.57 -18.43
N GLY A 446 -0.43 12.55 -17.62
CA GLY A 446 -0.32 13.94 -18.04
C GLY A 446 1.04 14.20 -18.66
N ASP A 447 1.07 15.05 -19.69
CA ASP A 447 2.30 15.49 -20.36
C ASP A 447 3.09 16.42 -19.41
N VAL A 448 4.34 16.08 -19.11
CA VAL A 448 5.17 16.87 -18.17
C VAL A 448 6.48 17.30 -18.82
N GLU A 449 6.83 18.59 -18.67
CA GLU A 449 8.17 19.08 -18.96
C GLU A 449 9.07 18.93 -17.72
N VAL A 450 10.18 18.21 -17.81
CA VAL A 450 11.11 17.90 -16.73
C VAL A 450 12.47 18.52 -17.01
N THR A 451 12.98 19.33 -16.07
CA THR A 451 14.37 19.81 -16.07
C THR A 451 15.16 19.12 -14.96
N GLY A 452 16.26 18.45 -15.31
CA GLY A 452 17.20 17.89 -14.32
C GLY A 452 18.01 18.96 -13.58
N ASN A 453 19.04 18.53 -12.86
CA ASN A 453 19.98 19.40 -12.13
C ASN A 453 21.44 19.08 -12.53
N ASP A 454 22.44 19.58 -11.80
CA ASP A 454 23.85 19.34 -12.16
C ASP A 454 24.40 17.94 -11.71
N LEU A 455 23.56 17.10 -11.09
CA LEU A 455 23.90 15.73 -10.68
C LEU A 455 23.72 14.73 -11.83
N ASN A 456 24.09 13.47 -11.61
CA ASN A 456 23.73 12.39 -12.54
C ASN A 456 22.30 11.94 -12.22
N ASN A 457 21.30 12.49 -12.91
CA ASN A 457 19.91 12.22 -12.58
C ASN A 457 19.39 10.91 -13.17
N ILE A 458 18.35 10.37 -12.54
CA ILE A 458 17.53 9.30 -13.10
C ILE A 458 16.10 9.79 -13.24
N LEU A 459 15.66 9.97 -14.48
CA LEU A 459 14.37 10.55 -14.83
C LEU A 459 13.50 9.48 -15.48
N LEU A 460 12.40 9.13 -14.83
CA LEU A 460 11.44 8.13 -15.29
C LEU A 460 10.11 8.82 -15.62
N GLY A 461 9.67 8.70 -16.86
CA GLY A 461 8.43 9.28 -17.35
C GLY A 461 7.20 8.44 -17.02
N ASN A 462 6.04 8.95 -17.43
CA ASN A 462 4.73 8.36 -17.17
C ASN A 462 4.08 7.89 -18.49
N ALA A 463 2.75 7.88 -18.59
CA ALA A 463 2.05 7.51 -19.83
C ALA A 463 1.68 8.69 -20.75
N GLY A 464 2.09 9.92 -20.41
CA GLY A 464 1.88 11.13 -21.21
C GLY A 464 3.05 11.44 -22.14
N ASP A 465 2.88 12.42 -23.03
CA ASP A 465 3.90 12.86 -23.98
C ASP A 465 4.88 13.83 -23.28
N ASN A 466 5.92 13.30 -22.60
CA ASN A 466 6.77 14.10 -21.73
C ASN A 466 7.91 14.81 -22.47
N VAL A 467 8.40 15.91 -21.89
CA VAL A 467 9.54 16.68 -22.43
C VAL A 467 10.65 16.75 -21.40
N PHE A 468 11.76 16.05 -21.62
CA PHE A 468 12.96 16.12 -20.77
C PHE A 468 13.92 17.17 -21.32
N ILE A 469 14.44 18.05 -20.46
CA ILE A 469 15.40 19.08 -20.82
C ILE A 469 16.77 18.68 -20.29
N GLU A 470 17.76 18.64 -21.19
CA GLU A 470 19.16 18.35 -20.86
C GLU A 470 19.67 19.25 -19.73
N SER A 471 20.28 18.62 -18.73
CA SER A 471 21.03 19.25 -17.67
C SER A 471 22.50 18.80 -17.69
N ARG A 472 23.33 19.25 -16.74
CA ARG A 472 24.69 18.68 -16.60
C ARG A 472 24.59 17.32 -15.92
N GLY A 473 25.67 16.55 -16.01
CA GLY A 473 25.72 15.23 -15.40
C GLY A 473 25.54 14.13 -16.44
N ASN A 474 25.68 12.90 -15.98
CA ASN A 474 25.48 11.70 -16.77
C ASN A 474 24.09 11.16 -16.50
N ASP A 475 23.09 11.78 -17.10
CA ASP A 475 21.69 11.46 -16.81
C ASP A 475 21.25 10.15 -17.44
N ARG A 476 20.33 9.47 -16.77
CA ARG A 476 19.59 8.32 -17.28
C ARG A 476 18.12 8.73 -17.42
N ILE A 477 17.58 8.60 -18.62
CA ILE A 477 16.23 9.06 -18.95
C ILE A 477 15.46 7.90 -19.58
N ASP A 478 14.30 7.61 -19.00
CA ASP A 478 13.30 6.73 -19.58
C ASP A 478 12.03 7.55 -19.77
N GLY A 479 11.56 7.76 -21.00
CA GLY A 479 10.36 8.57 -21.24
C GLY A 479 9.04 7.89 -20.84
N GLY A 480 9.05 6.57 -20.64
CA GLY A 480 7.85 5.82 -20.30
C GLY A 480 7.02 5.45 -21.53
N ALA A 481 5.71 5.69 -21.47
CA ALA A 481 4.82 5.49 -22.60
C ALA A 481 4.33 6.86 -23.10
N GLY A 482 3.97 6.94 -24.38
CA GLY A 482 3.64 8.21 -25.02
C GLY A 482 4.63 8.55 -26.13
N GLN A 483 4.60 9.80 -26.58
CA GLN A 483 5.57 10.40 -27.49
C GLN A 483 6.41 11.44 -26.75
N ASP A 484 7.51 10.98 -26.18
CA ASP A 484 8.42 11.73 -25.36
C ASP A 484 9.51 12.44 -26.18
N THR A 485 9.98 13.57 -25.66
CA THR A 485 11.01 14.41 -26.29
C THR A 485 12.15 14.70 -25.32
N LEU A 486 13.40 14.50 -25.74
CA LEU A 486 14.59 15.03 -25.05
C LEU A 486 15.11 16.28 -25.79
N VAL A 487 15.13 17.41 -25.08
CA VAL A 487 15.61 18.70 -25.56
C VAL A 487 17.08 18.87 -25.19
N LEU A 488 17.92 19.01 -26.21
CA LEU A 488 19.37 19.19 -26.13
C LEU A 488 19.72 20.67 -26.38
N SER A 489 20.63 21.20 -25.56
CA SER A 489 21.01 22.61 -25.55
C SER A 489 21.87 23.05 -26.74
N GLY A 490 22.63 22.12 -27.34
CA GLY A 490 23.52 22.35 -28.49
C GLY A 490 22.88 22.00 -29.83
N GLY A 491 23.63 22.22 -30.92
CA GLY A 491 23.25 21.73 -32.25
C GLY A 491 23.58 20.24 -32.43
N ARG A 492 23.02 19.58 -33.44
CA ARG A 492 23.24 18.13 -33.69
C ARG A 492 24.72 17.74 -33.74
N GLY A 493 25.58 18.62 -34.25
CA GLY A 493 27.02 18.40 -34.40
C GLY A 493 27.82 18.43 -33.09
N ASP A 494 27.20 18.86 -31.98
CA ASP A 494 27.83 18.90 -30.65
C ASP A 494 27.76 17.56 -29.91
N TYR A 495 26.98 16.61 -30.43
CA TYR A 495 26.67 15.33 -29.78
C TYR A 495 27.15 14.12 -30.59
N ASP A 496 27.84 13.20 -29.93
CA ASP A 496 28.06 11.85 -30.43
C ASP A 496 26.94 10.94 -29.94
N ILE A 497 26.31 10.18 -30.85
CA ILE A 497 25.14 9.34 -30.53
C ILE A 497 25.40 7.93 -30.99
N GLN A 498 25.33 6.99 -30.06
CA GLN A 498 25.54 5.57 -30.29
C GLN A 498 24.49 4.72 -29.56
N ILE A 499 24.35 3.46 -29.97
CA ILE A 499 23.54 2.48 -29.26
C ILE A 499 24.45 1.54 -28.50
N VAL A 500 24.20 1.35 -27.21
CA VAL A 500 24.96 0.44 -26.35
C VAL A 500 23.99 -0.34 -25.46
N ASN A 501 23.93 -1.66 -25.64
CA ASN A 501 23.09 -2.57 -24.85
C ASN A 501 21.61 -2.15 -24.85
N GLY A 502 21.08 -1.79 -26.01
CA GLY A 502 19.71 -1.34 -26.18
C GLY A 502 19.46 0.13 -25.81
N LEU A 503 20.40 0.84 -25.20
CA LEU A 503 20.21 2.25 -24.81
C LEU A 503 20.81 3.19 -25.85
N VAL A 504 20.18 4.37 -26.03
CA VAL A 504 20.80 5.48 -26.76
C VAL A 504 21.76 6.21 -25.83
N GLU A 505 23.06 6.13 -26.11
CA GLU A 505 24.06 6.96 -25.43
C GLU A 505 24.29 8.25 -26.23
N ILE A 506 24.12 9.39 -25.58
CA ILE A 506 24.30 10.73 -26.15
C ILE A 506 25.42 11.41 -25.38
N ALA A 507 26.59 11.57 -26.00
CA ALA A 507 27.77 12.16 -25.38
C ALA A 507 27.99 13.60 -25.86
N ASN A 508 28.15 14.53 -24.94
CA ASN A 508 28.56 15.90 -25.21
C ASN A 508 30.01 16.11 -24.74
N ALA A 509 30.96 16.05 -25.68
CA ALA A 509 32.39 16.14 -25.36
C ALA A 509 32.81 17.49 -24.75
N ALA A 510 32.06 18.57 -25.02
CA ALA A 510 32.36 19.89 -24.47
C ALA A 510 31.94 20.01 -23.00
N GLN A 511 30.89 19.30 -22.60
CA GLN A 511 30.38 19.27 -21.23
C GLN A 511 30.93 18.09 -20.41
N GLY A 512 31.47 17.07 -21.07
CA GLY A 512 31.93 15.84 -20.42
C GLY A 512 30.80 14.97 -19.89
N SER A 513 29.57 15.19 -20.37
CA SER A 513 28.37 14.44 -20.01
C SER A 513 28.10 13.32 -21.01
N VAL A 514 27.58 12.21 -20.50
CA VAL A 514 27.04 11.08 -21.28
C VAL A 514 25.66 10.76 -20.72
N MET A 515 24.63 11.06 -21.50
CA MET A 515 23.26 10.67 -21.20
C MET A 515 22.97 9.28 -21.74
N ARG A 516 22.17 8.50 -21.02
CA ARG A 516 21.60 7.24 -21.47
C ARG A 516 20.10 7.35 -21.54
N VAL A 517 19.53 7.04 -22.70
CA VAL A 517 18.12 7.30 -22.99
C VAL A 517 17.44 6.05 -23.49
N SER A 518 16.25 5.76 -22.94
CA SER A 518 15.26 4.78 -23.39
C SER A 518 13.90 5.47 -23.53
N ASN A 519 13.00 4.93 -24.36
CA ASN A 519 11.60 5.37 -24.44
C ASN A 519 11.39 6.89 -24.65
N VAL A 520 12.27 7.55 -25.40
CA VAL A 520 12.17 8.94 -25.89
C VAL A 520 12.17 9.05 -27.42
N GLU A 521 11.05 9.38 -28.04
CA GLU A 521 10.85 9.33 -29.49
C GLU A 521 11.52 10.45 -30.25
N THR A 522 11.78 11.58 -29.61
CA THR A 522 12.30 12.78 -30.30
C THR A 522 13.49 13.38 -29.59
N LEU A 523 14.60 13.58 -30.31
CA LEU A 523 15.67 14.50 -29.89
C LEU A 523 15.46 15.86 -30.55
N ARG A 524 15.32 16.90 -29.73
CA ARG A 524 15.22 18.28 -30.17
C ARG A 524 16.52 19.02 -29.87
N TYR A 525 17.24 19.39 -30.92
CA TYR A 525 18.48 20.17 -30.86
C TYR A 525 18.17 21.67 -31.05
N ALA A 526 19.14 22.53 -30.77
CA ALA A 526 19.03 23.96 -31.05
C ALA A 526 18.88 24.29 -32.55
N ASP A 527 19.31 23.39 -33.45
CA ASP A 527 19.33 23.58 -34.90
C ASP A 527 18.43 22.62 -35.69
N GLY A 528 17.63 21.78 -35.02
CA GLY A 528 16.70 20.85 -35.67
C GLY A 528 16.17 19.76 -34.75
N GLU A 529 15.44 18.81 -35.32
CA GLU A 529 14.94 17.62 -34.60
C GLU A 529 15.37 16.35 -35.30
N ALA A 530 15.55 15.28 -34.53
CA ALA A 530 15.68 13.93 -35.03
C ALA A 530 14.69 13.04 -34.28
N SER A 531 13.82 12.36 -35.01
CA SER A 531 13.05 11.27 -34.43
C SER A 531 13.98 10.11 -34.16
N LEU A 532 14.02 9.66 -32.91
CA LEU A 532 14.58 8.39 -32.52
C LEU A 532 13.54 7.29 -32.79
N LEU A 533 14.01 6.09 -33.13
CA LEU A 533 13.19 4.90 -32.92
C LEU A 533 13.27 4.50 -31.46
N THR A 534 12.86 5.39 -30.57
CA THR A 534 12.96 5.14 -29.15
C THR A 534 11.61 4.97 -28.48
N THR A 535 10.51 5.00 -29.25
CA THR A 535 9.46 4.01 -29.00
C THR A 535 10.06 2.60 -29.16
N GLY A 536 11.19 2.47 -29.86
CA GLY A 536 11.81 1.22 -30.29
C GLY A 536 12.55 0.41 -29.24
N GLN A 537 12.37 0.58 -27.94
CA GLN A 537 12.47 -0.60 -27.07
C GLN A 537 11.10 -1.26 -26.98
N SER A 538 10.04 -0.57 -26.57
CA SER A 538 8.69 -1.13 -26.45
C SER A 538 8.04 -1.51 -27.80
N ASP A 539 8.17 -0.70 -28.85
CA ASP A 539 7.71 -1.00 -30.22
C ASP A 539 8.48 -2.16 -30.83
N LEU A 540 9.82 -2.16 -30.74
CA LEU A 540 10.61 -3.26 -31.29
C LEU A 540 10.32 -4.53 -30.50
N GLN A 541 10.23 -4.44 -29.18
CA GLN A 541 9.89 -5.55 -28.31
C GLN A 541 8.47 -6.07 -28.57
N GLY A 542 7.52 -5.18 -28.86
CA GLY A 542 6.18 -5.51 -29.32
C GLY A 542 6.17 -6.19 -30.69
N LEU A 543 7.03 -5.75 -31.62
CA LEU A 543 7.24 -6.44 -32.90
C LEU A 543 7.89 -7.81 -32.69
N TYR A 544 8.89 -7.93 -31.82
CA TYR A 544 9.52 -9.21 -31.48
C TYR A 544 8.52 -10.16 -30.84
N HIS A 545 7.65 -9.70 -29.94
CA HIS A 545 6.56 -10.50 -29.36
C HIS A 545 5.49 -10.87 -30.38
N ALA A 546 5.03 -9.91 -31.18
CA ALA A 546 3.96 -10.14 -32.14
C ALA A 546 4.41 -11.06 -33.29
N PHE A 547 5.59 -10.83 -33.84
CA PHE A 547 6.09 -11.62 -34.97
C PHE A 547 6.83 -12.89 -34.50
N PHE A 548 7.65 -12.83 -33.45
CA PHE A 548 8.53 -13.92 -33.02
C PHE A 548 8.19 -14.53 -31.64
N GLY A 549 7.35 -13.85 -30.84
CA GLY A 549 6.86 -14.31 -29.53
C GLY A 549 7.95 -14.63 -28.54
N ARG A 550 9.00 -13.81 -28.60
CA ARG A 550 10.17 -13.85 -27.76
C ARG A 550 10.70 -12.43 -27.63
N GLU A 551 11.60 -12.26 -26.66
CA GLU A 551 12.39 -11.05 -26.53
C GLU A 551 13.37 -10.84 -27.68
N ALA A 552 13.65 -9.57 -27.99
CA ALA A 552 14.80 -9.23 -28.80
C ALA A 552 16.08 -9.65 -28.05
N ASP A 553 17.04 -10.24 -28.76
CA ASP A 553 18.39 -10.32 -28.22
C ASP A 553 19.08 -8.94 -28.34
N ALA A 554 20.06 -8.68 -27.47
CA ALA A 554 20.74 -7.38 -27.42
C ALA A 554 21.30 -6.93 -28.79
N GLY A 555 21.85 -7.85 -29.58
CA GLY A 555 22.37 -7.53 -30.91
C GLY A 555 21.28 -7.19 -31.93
N GLY A 556 20.14 -7.88 -31.86
CA GLY A 556 18.96 -7.58 -32.67
C GLY A 556 18.36 -6.22 -32.33
N LEU A 557 18.23 -5.91 -31.04
CA LEU A 557 17.73 -4.62 -30.55
C LEU A 557 18.66 -3.47 -31.01
N ASP A 558 19.96 -3.62 -30.78
CA ASP A 558 20.98 -2.62 -31.20
C ASP A 558 20.93 -2.35 -32.71
N PHE A 559 20.77 -3.39 -33.53
CA PHE A 559 20.69 -3.26 -34.99
C PHE A 559 19.50 -2.40 -35.43
N TRP A 560 18.31 -2.68 -34.91
CA TRP A 560 17.09 -2.00 -35.33
C TRP A 560 17.01 -0.57 -34.79
N LEU A 561 17.47 -0.33 -33.56
CA LEU A 561 17.64 1.03 -33.02
C LEU A 561 18.57 1.87 -33.90
N ALA A 562 19.68 1.29 -34.37
CA ALA A 562 20.60 1.96 -35.29
C ALA A 562 19.96 2.28 -36.66
N GLN A 563 19.09 1.42 -37.19
CA GLN A 563 18.34 1.74 -38.42
C GLN A 563 17.39 2.92 -38.22
N GLY A 564 16.85 3.04 -37.01
CA GLY A 564 16.02 4.17 -36.62
C GLY A 564 16.72 5.50 -36.58
N LEU A 565 17.89 5.52 -35.95
CA LEU A 565 18.79 6.67 -35.98
C LEU A 565 19.15 7.09 -37.42
N ALA A 566 19.15 6.15 -38.36
CA ALA A 566 19.36 6.42 -39.78
C ALA A 566 18.07 6.88 -40.52
N GLY A 567 16.94 7.02 -39.83
CA GLY A 567 15.67 7.54 -40.35
C GLY A 567 14.68 6.48 -40.85
N GLN A 568 14.88 5.19 -40.54
CA GLN A 568 13.91 4.15 -40.89
C GLN A 568 12.72 4.18 -39.94
N SER A 569 11.49 4.11 -40.47
CA SER A 569 10.28 4.10 -39.64
C SER A 569 9.97 2.71 -39.06
N VAL A 570 9.25 2.67 -37.93
CA VAL A 570 8.74 1.42 -37.31
C VAL A 570 7.93 0.59 -38.32
N ALA A 571 7.15 1.25 -39.19
CA ALA A 571 6.38 0.55 -40.23
C ALA A 571 7.29 -0.16 -41.26
N ALA A 572 8.42 0.46 -41.63
CA ALA A 572 9.39 -0.16 -42.53
C ALA A 572 10.15 -1.32 -41.85
N ILE A 573 10.35 -1.25 -40.54
CA ILE A 573 10.94 -2.34 -39.75
C ILE A 573 9.95 -3.49 -39.60
N ALA A 574 8.70 -3.22 -39.24
CA ALA A 574 7.64 -4.22 -39.17
C ALA A 574 7.45 -4.94 -40.52
N ALA A 575 7.55 -4.22 -41.65
CA ALA A 575 7.57 -4.82 -42.98
C ALA A 575 8.76 -5.77 -43.18
N SER A 576 9.93 -5.46 -42.62
CA SER A 576 11.10 -6.35 -42.64
C SER A 576 10.85 -7.62 -41.81
N PHE A 577 10.21 -7.51 -40.64
CA PHE A 577 9.82 -8.65 -39.80
C PHE A 577 8.80 -9.54 -40.54
N ALA A 578 7.79 -8.93 -41.16
CA ALA A 578 6.74 -9.62 -41.92
C ALA A 578 7.29 -10.43 -43.10
N THR A 579 8.40 -10.01 -43.69
CA THR A 579 9.06 -10.73 -44.81
C THR A 579 10.19 -11.65 -44.37
N SER A 580 10.47 -11.73 -43.06
CA SER A 580 11.57 -12.55 -42.54
C SER A 580 11.24 -14.04 -42.63
N ASP A 581 12.27 -14.86 -42.89
CA ASP A 581 12.14 -16.32 -42.87
C ASP A 581 11.69 -16.83 -41.49
N GLU A 582 12.11 -16.18 -40.40
CA GLU A 582 11.71 -16.51 -39.03
C GLU A 582 10.21 -16.36 -38.82
N PHE A 583 9.63 -15.21 -39.21
CA PHE A 583 8.19 -15.00 -39.10
C PHE A 583 7.43 -15.98 -39.99
N ARG A 584 7.90 -16.19 -41.21
CA ARG A 584 7.26 -17.08 -42.17
C ARG A 584 7.18 -18.52 -41.65
N LEU A 585 8.29 -19.05 -41.12
CA LEU A 585 8.34 -20.39 -40.53
C LEU A 585 7.45 -20.53 -39.29
N ARG A 586 7.30 -19.45 -38.50
CA ARG A 586 6.50 -19.46 -37.27
C ARG A 586 5.00 -19.24 -37.52
N SER A 587 4.65 -18.55 -38.60
CA SER A 587 3.29 -18.09 -38.86
C SER A 587 2.59 -18.80 -40.01
N GLU A 588 3.25 -19.44 -40.98
CA GLU A 588 2.53 -20.06 -42.11
C GLU A 588 1.93 -21.44 -41.78
N ASP A 589 2.62 -22.24 -40.94
CA ASP A 589 2.22 -23.63 -40.64
C ASP A 589 1.35 -23.79 -39.37
N VAL A 590 0.95 -22.68 -38.75
CA VAL A 590 0.16 -22.67 -37.50
C VAL A 590 -1.33 -22.48 -37.79
N GLU A 591 -2.22 -23.17 -37.06
CA GLU A 591 -3.67 -22.96 -37.16
C GLU A 591 -4.04 -21.50 -36.83
N THR A 592 -4.95 -20.88 -37.61
CA THR A 592 -5.31 -19.45 -37.46
C THR A 592 -5.73 -19.10 -36.03
N GLY A 593 -6.57 -19.92 -35.39
CA GLY A 593 -6.99 -19.71 -34.01
C GLY A 593 -5.82 -19.73 -33.01
N ALA A 594 -4.87 -20.66 -33.19
CA ALA A 594 -3.69 -20.75 -32.34
C ALA A 594 -2.74 -19.55 -32.54
N PHE A 595 -2.64 -19.04 -33.76
CA PHE A 595 -1.88 -17.82 -34.05
C PHE A 595 -2.49 -16.60 -33.34
N VAL A 596 -3.81 -16.41 -33.43
CA VAL A 596 -4.51 -15.30 -32.75
C VAL A 596 -4.41 -15.42 -31.23
N GLU A 597 -4.57 -16.62 -30.67
CA GLU A 597 -4.40 -16.85 -29.23
C GLU A 597 -2.97 -16.55 -28.77
N ALA A 598 -1.97 -16.89 -29.59
CA ALA A 598 -0.58 -16.55 -29.29
C ALA A 598 -0.38 -15.03 -29.23
N LEU A 599 -1.05 -14.23 -30.07
CA LEU A 599 -0.98 -12.77 -29.98
C LEU A 599 -1.61 -12.24 -28.69
N TYR A 600 -2.80 -12.70 -28.31
CA TYR A 600 -3.41 -12.31 -27.02
C TYR A 600 -2.51 -12.67 -25.83
N THR A 601 -1.97 -13.88 -25.81
CA THR A 601 -1.20 -14.37 -24.66
C THR A 601 0.23 -13.85 -24.61
N LYS A 602 0.88 -13.59 -25.75
CA LYS A 602 2.28 -13.14 -25.81
C LYS A 602 2.44 -11.64 -25.95
N VAL A 603 1.48 -10.94 -26.57
CA VAL A 603 1.53 -9.48 -26.75
C VAL A 603 0.73 -8.77 -25.66
N LEU A 604 -0.47 -9.27 -25.32
CA LEU A 604 -1.37 -8.60 -24.37
C LEU A 604 -1.39 -9.25 -22.97
N ALA A 605 -0.58 -10.29 -22.77
CA ALA A 605 -0.46 -11.04 -21.51
C ALA A 605 -1.81 -11.52 -20.92
N ARG A 606 -2.79 -11.84 -21.78
CA ARG A 606 -4.10 -12.36 -21.36
C ARG A 606 -4.67 -13.35 -22.34
N THR A 607 -5.70 -14.08 -21.91
CA THR A 607 -6.52 -14.89 -22.83
C THR A 607 -7.45 -13.96 -23.61
N GLY A 608 -7.58 -14.21 -24.91
CA GLY A 608 -8.57 -13.49 -25.74
C GLY A 608 -9.98 -13.89 -25.33
N ASP A 609 -10.88 -12.91 -25.21
CA ASP A 609 -12.30 -13.21 -25.07
C ASP A 609 -12.82 -13.86 -26.37
N GLN A 610 -13.91 -14.62 -26.26
CA GLN A 610 -14.43 -15.38 -27.40
C GLN A 610 -14.75 -14.48 -28.60
N GLY A 611 -15.32 -13.29 -28.37
CA GLY A 611 -15.71 -12.38 -29.44
C GLY A 611 -14.51 -11.78 -30.17
N GLY A 612 -13.50 -11.33 -29.43
CA GLY A 612 -12.26 -10.80 -30.00
C GLY A 612 -11.50 -11.84 -30.83
N ARG A 613 -11.41 -13.08 -30.33
CA ARG A 613 -10.74 -14.17 -31.07
C ARG A 613 -11.47 -14.51 -32.36
N ASP A 614 -12.79 -14.67 -32.31
CA ASP A 614 -13.60 -15.01 -33.48
C ASP A 614 -13.49 -13.92 -34.56
N PHE A 615 -13.46 -12.65 -34.17
CA PHE A 615 -13.25 -11.53 -35.08
C PHE A 615 -11.93 -11.64 -35.85
N TRP A 616 -10.80 -11.80 -35.15
CA TRP A 616 -9.49 -11.85 -35.81
C TRP A 616 -9.30 -13.09 -36.68
N VAL A 617 -9.83 -14.25 -36.25
CA VAL A 617 -9.81 -15.48 -37.05
C VAL A 617 -10.58 -15.30 -38.35
N GLU A 618 -11.78 -14.72 -38.29
CA GLU A 618 -12.60 -14.44 -39.48
C GLU A 618 -11.88 -13.51 -40.47
N GLN A 619 -11.22 -12.46 -39.99
CA GLN A 619 -10.49 -11.53 -40.85
C GLN A 619 -9.33 -12.20 -41.59
N ILE A 620 -8.61 -13.12 -40.94
CA ILE A 620 -7.50 -13.86 -41.55
C ILE A 620 -8.02 -14.92 -42.55
N ASP A 621 -9.00 -15.73 -42.14
CA ASP A 621 -9.52 -16.83 -42.97
C ASP A 621 -10.28 -16.33 -44.21
N SER A 622 -10.88 -15.14 -44.12
CA SER A 622 -11.50 -14.45 -45.27
C SER A 622 -10.49 -13.75 -46.19
N GLN A 623 -9.20 -13.77 -45.85
CA GLN A 623 -8.13 -13.04 -46.54
C GLN A 623 -8.34 -11.52 -46.61
N ALA A 624 -9.15 -10.97 -45.70
CA ALA A 624 -9.36 -9.54 -45.59
C ALA A 624 -8.13 -8.81 -45.03
N ILE A 625 -7.37 -9.49 -44.17
CA ILE A 625 -6.12 -9.01 -43.58
C ILE A 625 -5.11 -10.17 -43.51
N SER A 626 -3.83 -9.86 -43.69
CA SER A 626 -2.76 -10.85 -43.54
C SER A 626 -2.39 -11.07 -42.06
N ARG A 627 -1.77 -12.22 -41.75
CA ARG A 627 -1.23 -12.50 -40.40
C ARG A 627 -0.22 -11.43 -39.94
N ALA A 628 0.57 -10.89 -40.87
CA ALA A 628 1.51 -9.80 -40.58
C ALA A 628 0.80 -8.50 -40.17
N GLU A 629 -0.29 -8.15 -40.86
CA GLU A 629 -1.08 -6.96 -40.53
C GLU A 629 -1.84 -7.12 -39.20
N VAL A 630 -2.30 -8.33 -38.86
CA VAL A 630 -2.87 -8.63 -37.54
C VAL A 630 -1.80 -8.53 -36.44
N ALA A 631 -0.63 -9.14 -36.62
CA ALA A 631 0.47 -9.04 -35.67
C ALA A 631 0.87 -7.57 -35.42
N LEU A 632 0.96 -6.76 -36.48
CA LEU A 632 1.23 -5.33 -36.37
C LEU A 632 0.13 -4.57 -35.63
N SER A 633 -1.14 -4.95 -35.83
CA SER A 633 -2.29 -4.33 -35.15
C SER A 633 -2.30 -4.62 -33.64
N PHE A 634 -1.88 -5.82 -33.24
CA PHE A 634 -1.68 -6.15 -31.83
C PHE A 634 -0.51 -5.39 -31.23
N ALA A 635 0.64 -5.35 -31.91
CA ALA A 635 1.84 -4.68 -31.42
C ALA A 635 1.64 -3.18 -31.17
N ARG A 636 0.77 -2.52 -31.95
CA ARG A 636 0.46 -1.08 -31.88
C ARG A 636 -0.86 -0.76 -31.20
N SER A 637 -1.35 -1.67 -30.37
CA SER A 637 -2.55 -1.40 -29.58
C SER A 637 -2.15 -0.68 -28.30
N ASP A 638 -2.95 0.27 -27.85
CA ASP A 638 -2.75 0.98 -26.56
C ASP A 638 -2.55 -0.02 -25.39
N GLU A 639 -3.22 -1.19 -25.47
CA GLU A 639 -3.07 -2.28 -24.51
C GLU A 639 -1.69 -2.95 -24.58
N ALA A 640 -1.12 -3.17 -25.77
CA ALA A 640 0.23 -3.72 -25.92
C ALA A 640 1.29 -2.70 -25.46
N GLU A 641 1.16 -1.44 -25.87
CA GLU A 641 2.07 -0.36 -25.51
C GLU A 641 2.15 -0.21 -23.98
N SER A 642 1.00 -0.20 -23.31
CA SER A 642 0.95 -0.18 -21.83
C SER A 642 1.48 -1.44 -21.16
N LYS A 643 1.47 -2.61 -21.82
CA LYS A 643 1.96 -3.89 -21.24
C LYS A 643 3.44 -4.14 -21.49
N ILE A 644 4.00 -3.65 -22.59
CA ILE A 644 5.42 -3.84 -22.90
C ILE A 644 6.28 -2.89 -22.05
N ALA A 645 5.81 -1.68 -21.79
CA ALA A 645 6.41 -0.78 -20.79
C ALA A 645 6.47 -1.40 -19.38
N LEU A 646 5.60 -2.37 -19.07
CA LEU A 646 5.54 -3.09 -17.80
C LEU A 646 6.44 -4.33 -17.73
N LEU A 647 6.90 -4.86 -18.86
CA LEU A 647 7.66 -6.12 -18.95
C LEU A 647 9.18 -5.91 -18.97
N THR A 648 9.63 -4.67 -19.14
CA THR A 648 11.04 -4.30 -19.11
C THR A 648 11.26 -3.35 -17.94
N PRO A 649 11.41 -3.86 -16.70
CA PRO A 649 11.75 -2.98 -15.59
C PRO A 649 13.09 -2.29 -15.92
N PRO A 650 13.23 -0.98 -15.65
CA PRO A 650 14.50 -0.28 -15.78
C PRO A 650 15.65 -0.98 -15.05
N ALA A 651 15.34 -1.72 -13.97
CA ALA A 651 16.31 -2.48 -13.17
C ALA A 651 17.09 -3.54 -13.97
N ASP A 652 16.48 -4.19 -14.98
CA ASP A 652 17.18 -5.22 -15.77
C ASP A 652 18.12 -4.63 -16.83
N ILE A 653 17.87 -3.39 -17.28
CA ILE A 653 18.74 -2.69 -18.25
C ILE A 653 19.78 -1.83 -17.53
N TRP A 654 19.46 -1.35 -16.32
CA TRP A 654 20.31 -0.53 -15.47
C TRP A 654 20.68 -1.33 -14.20
N PRO A 655 21.61 -2.30 -14.29
CA PRO A 655 21.96 -3.21 -13.20
C PRO A 655 22.55 -2.52 -11.95
N ASP A 656 22.82 -1.21 -12.05
CA ASP A 656 23.30 -0.38 -10.95
C ASP A 656 22.14 0.19 -10.08
N LEU A 657 20.87 -0.10 -10.42
CA LEU A 657 19.66 0.35 -9.72
C LEU A 657 18.98 -0.73 -8.85
N ALA A 658 19.52 -1.94 -8.83
CA ALA A 658 19.08 -3.00 -7.93
C ALA A 658 19.72 -2.84 -6.54
#